data_AF-Q8BH15-F1
#
_entry.id   AF-Q8BH15-F1
#
_cell.length_a   1.000
_cell.length_b   1.000
_cell.length_c   1.000
_cell.angle_alpha   90.00
_cell.angle_beta   90.00
_cell.angle_gamma   90.00
#
_symmetry.space_group_name_H-M   'P 1'
#
loop_
_entity.id
_entity.type
_entity.pdbx_description
1 polymer ?
#
loop_
_entity_poly.entity_id
_entity_poly.type
_entity_poly.pdbx_seq_one_letter_code
_entity_poly.pdbx_strand_id
1 'polypeptide(L)'
;MAADKPADQGAEKHEGAGQSSGVTDQEKELSASALQAFTSGNYDACLQHLACLQDINKDDYKIILNTAVAEFFKNNQTTTDNLRQTLNQLKNQVHSAVEEMDGLDDVENSMLYYNQAVILYHLRQYTEAISVGEKLYQFIEPFEEKFAQAVCFLLVDLYILTHQAEKALHLLAVLEKMISQGSGGKNGKNETGNNSSKDGSNPKAESAALIEAAKSKIHQYKVRGYIQMKSLKACKREIKSVMNTAGNSAPSLFLKSNFEYLRGNYRKAVKLLNSSNIAEHPGFMKTGECLRCMFWNNLGCIHFAMSKHNLGIFYFKKALQENDNVCAQLSAGGTDPGKKFSGRPMCTLLTNKRYELLYNCGIQLLHVGRPLAAFECLIEAVQVYHANPRLWLRLAECCIAANKGTSEQETKGLPTKKGIVQSIVGQGYHRKIVLASQSIQNTVYNDGQSSAIPVASVEFAAICLRNALLLLPEEQQDPKQENGSKSSSQLGGNTESSESSETCSSKSHDGDKFIPAPPSSPLRKQELENLKCSILACSAYVALALGDNLMALNHADQLLQQPKLSGSLKFLGHLYAAEALISLDRISDAITHLNPENVTDVSLGISSNEQDQGSDKGENEAMESSGKRAPQCYPSSVNSARTVMLFNLGSAYCLRSEYDKARKCLHQAASMIHPKEVPPEAILLAVYLELQNGNTQLALQMIKRNQLLPAVKAHSDVRKKTVFQPVHPIQPIQMPAFTTVQRK
;
A
#
# COMPACT_ATOMS: atom_id res chain seq x y z
N MET A 1 -2.94 28.38 -81.57
CA MET A 1 -3.46 27.84 -82.84
C MET A 1 -2.55 26.70 -83.27
N ALA A 2 -3.15 25.69 -83.88
CA ALA A 2 -2.55 24.54 -84.55
C ALA A 2 -2.04 23.40 -83.65
N ALA A 3 -2.85 22.36 -83.67
CA ALA A 3 -2.57 20.98 -83.34
C ALA A 3 -1.46 20.40 -84.24
N ASP A 4 -0.79 19.36 -83.74
CA ASP A 4 -0.44 18.20 -84.55
C ASP A 4 -0.48 16.92 -83.69
N LYS A 5 -1.22 15.94 -84.21
CA LYS A 5 -1.18 14.51 -83.84
C LYS A 5 -0.22 13.79 -84.83
N PRO A 6 -0.12 12.46 -84.84
CA PRO A 6 0.56 11.60 -83.87
C PRO A 6 1.72 10.83 -84.55
N ALA A 7 2.70 10.36 -83.78
CA ALA A 7 3.64 9.33 -84.22
C ALA A 7 3.44 8.08 -83.37
N ASP A 8 2.99 7.04 -84.06
CA ASP A 8 2.82 5.66 -83.63
C ASP A 8 4.18 4.92 -83.61
N GLN A 9 4.21 3.78 -82.93
CA GLN A 9 5.21 2.70 -82.99
C GLN A 9 6.45 2.82 -82.09
N GLY A 10 6.36 2.11 -80.96
CA GLY A 10 7.48 1.76 -80.10
C GLY A 10 7.06 0.73 -79.06
N ALA A 11 6.54 -0.40 -79.51
CA ALA A 11 6.28 -1.56 -78.66
C ALA A 11 7.62 -2.21 -78.24
N GLU A 12 8.34 -1.56 -77.34
CA GLU A 12 9.46 -2.19 -76.65
C GLU A 12 8.95 -2.83 -75.36
N LYS A 13 9.14 -4.15 -75.31
CA LYS A 13 8.84 -5.05 -74.22
C LYS A 13 9.43 -4.51 -72.92
N HIS A 14 8.60 -3.93 -72.06
CA HIS A 14 8.90 -3.91 -70.64
C HIS A 14 8.67 -5.32 -70.10
N GLU A 15 9.75 -6.08 -70.01
CA GLU A 15 9.83 -7.26 -69.17
C GLU A 15 9.46 -6.86 -67.74
N GLY A 16 8.22 -7.18 -67.37
CA GLY A 16 7.83 -7.30 -65.98
C GLY A 16 8.37 -8.60 -65.40
N ALA A 17 8.53 -8.57 -64.08
CA ALA A 17 8.74 -9.69 -63.16
C ALA A 17 10.20 -9.98 -62.78
N GLY A 18 10.63 -9.34 -61.69
CA GLY A 18 11.81 -9.76 -60.95
C GLY A 18 12.37 -8.72 -59.98
N GLN A 19 11.54 -8.03 -59.19
CA GLN A 19 12.01 -7.41 -57.94
C GLN A 19 12.36 -8.54 -56.95
N SER A 20 13.46 -9.24 -57.23
CA SER A 20 14.21 -9.95 -56.21
C SER A 20 14.97 -8.88 -55.43
N SER A 21 14.42 -8.50 -54.28
CA SER A 21 15.00 -7.54 -53.33
C SER A 21 16.27 -8.13 -52.70
N GLY A 22 17.33 -8.29 -53.49
CA GLY A 22 18.65 -8.63 -53.00
C GLY A 22 19.32 -7.40 -52.41
N VAL A 23 19.66 -7.44 -51.12
CA VAL A 23 20.50 -6.41 -50.48
C VAL A 23 21.81 -6.29 -51.28
N THR A 24 22.06 -5.11 -51.81
CA THR A 24 23.27 -4.80 -52.60
C THR A 24 24.52 -4.91 -51.74
N ASP A 25 25.68 -5.20 -52.35
CA ASP A 25 26.95 -5.24 -51.60
C ASP A 25 27.27 -3.87 -50.98
N GLN A 26 26.85 -2.79 -51.63
CA GLN A 26 26.94 -1.43 -51.10
C GLN A 26 26.08 -1.24 -49.84
N GLU A 27 24.83 -1.73 -49.80
CA GLU A 27 24.00 -1.68 -48.60
C GLU A 27 24.58 -2.50 -47.45
N LYS A 28 25.17 -3.67 -47.74
CA LYS A 28 25.84 -4.50 -46.71
C LYS A 28 27.05 -3.79 -46.13
N GLU A 29 27.90 -3.20 -46.97
CA GLU A 29 29.10 -2.47 -46.54
C GLU A 29 28.74 -1.24 -45.69
N LEU A 30 27.75 -0.46 -46.14
CA LEU A 30 27.26 0.69 -45.38
C LEU A 30 26.61 0.26 -44.05
N SER A 31 25.85 -0.83 -44.02
CA SER A 31 25.23 -1.36 -42.79
C SER A 31 26.27 -1.83 -41.77
N ALA A 32 27.29 -2.56 -42.24
CA ALA A 32 28.41 -2.99 -41.40
C ALA A 32 29.22 -1.80 -40.87
N SER A 33 29.46 -0.80 -41.71
CA SER A 33 30.15 0.44 -41.32
C SER A 33 29.35 1.24 -40.29
N ALA A 34 28.03 1.35 -40.47
CA ALA A 34 27.14 2.00 -39.50
C ALA A 34 27.15 1.28 -38.14
N LEU A 35 27.07 -0.06 -38.13
CA LEU A 35 27.13 -0.86 -36.90
C LEU A 35 28.48 -0.71 -36.17
N GLN A 36 29.59 -0.74 -36.92
CA GLN A 36 30.93 -0.53 -36.36
C GLN A 36 31.10 0.88 -35.77
N ALA A 37 30.63 1.90 -36.49
CA ALA A 37 30.63 3.27 -36.02
C ALA A 37 29.79 3.45 -34.75
N PHE A 38 28.60 2.84 -34.69
CA PHE A 38 27.76 2.85 -33.50
C PHE A 38 28.45 2.17 -32.30
N THR A 39 29.02 0.98 -32.51
CA THR A 39 29.67 0.18 -31.45
C THR A 39 30.92 0.86 -30.90
N SER A 40 31.63 1.63 -31.73
CA SER A 40 32.79 2.44 -31.31
C SER A 40 32.41 3.78 -30.65
N GLY A 41 31.12 4.11 -30.58
CA GLY A 41 30.63 5.38 -30.04
C GLY A 41 30.78 6.58 -30.99
N ASN A 42 31.16 6.35 -32.25
CA ASN A 42 31.24 7.40 -33.28
C ASN A 42 29.87 7.58 -33.97
N TYR A 43 28.96 8.25 -33.28
CA TYR A 43 27.58 8.42 -33.75
C TYR A 43 27.46 9.32 -34.98
N ASP A 44 28.38 10.28 -35.17
CA ASP A 44 28.38 11.13 -36.37
C ASP A 44 28.64 10.32 -37.65
N ALA A 45 29.65 9.45 -37.63
CA ALA A 45 29.91 8.54 -38.75
C ALA A 45 28.76 7.54 -38.96
N CYS A 46 28.17 7.01 -37.88
CA CYS A 46 27.01 6.14 -37.96
C CYS A 46 25.83 6.81 -38.70
N LEU A 47 25.50 8.05 -38.32
CA LEU A 47 24.42 8.82 -38.95
C LEU A 47 24.71 9.14 -40.42
N GLN A 48 25.98 9.39 -40.79
CA GLN A 48 26.37 9.58 -42.19
C GLN A 48 26.14 8.30 -43.02
N HIS A 49 26.56 7.14 -42.51
CA HIS A 49 26.34 5.86 -43.19
C HIS A 49 24.84 5.52 -43.29
N LEU A 50 24.05 5.80 -42.24
CA LEU A 50 22.59 5.62 -42.26
C LEU A 50 21.90 6.56 -43.25
N ALA A 51 22.36 7.80 -43.39
CA ALA A 51 21.82 8.73 -44.39
C ALA A 51 22.09 8.23 -45.82
N CYS A 52 23.31 7.74 -46.10
CA CYS A 52 23.61 7.13 -47.40
C CYS A 52 22.77 5.87 -47.66
N LEU A 53 22.49 5.06 -46.64
CA LEU A 53 21.57 3.92 -46.75
C LEU A 53 20.14 4.36 -47.05
N GLN A 54 19.65 5.41 -46.38
CA GLN A 54 18.30 5.94 -46.60
C GLN A 54 18.12 6.47 -48.03
N ASP A 55 19.16 7.03 -48.65
CA ASP A 55 19.13 7.48 -50.05
C ASP A 55 19.00 6.31 -51.04
N ILE A 56 19.58 5.16 -50.70
CA ILE A 56 19.53 3.92 -51.50
C ILE A 56 18.18 3.20 -51.29
N ASN A 57 17.72 3.11 -50.05
CA ASN A 57 16.48 2.43 -49.66
C ASN A 57 15.58 3.36 -48.85
N LYS A 58 14.67 4.05 -49.55
CA LYS A 58 13.85 5.13 -48.97
C LYS A 58 12.70 4.64 -48.10
N ASP A 59 12.23 3.41 -48.32
CA ASP A 59 11.02 2.87 -47.70
C ASP A 59 11.31 1.98 -46.49
N ASP A 60 12.59 1.64 -46.22
CA ASP A 60 12.95 0.82 -45.07
C ASP A 60 12.91 1.61 -43.76
N TYR A 61 11.84 1.36 -42.99
CA TYR A 61 11.63 1.96 -41.68
C TYR A 61 12.73 1.60 -40.66
N LYS A 62 13.47 0.49 -40.85
CA LYS A 62 14.54 0.06 -39.93
C LYS A 62 15.72 1.04 -39.98
N ILE A 63 15.95 1.70 -41.12
CA ILE A 63 16.95 2.75 -41.25
C ILE A 63 16.54 3.97 -40.42
N ILE A 64 15.26 4.37 -40.48
CA ILE A 64 14.69 5.45 -39.67
C ILE A 64 14.79 5.12 -38.17
N LEU A 65 14.44 3.89 -37.79
CA LEU A 65 14.55 3.41 -36.40
C LEU A 65 16.00 3.50 -35.89
N ASN A 66 16.96 2.97 -36.65
CA ASN A 66 18.38 3.01 -36.29
C ASN A 66 18.91 4.43 -36.24
N THR A 67 18.45 5.31 -37.14
CA THR A 67 18.79 6.74 -37.13
C THR A 67 18.31 7.40 -35.83
N ALA A 68 17.05 7.18 -35.45
CA ALA A 68 16.49 7.72 -34.21
C ALA A 68 17.23 7.21 -32.96
N VAL A 69 17.61 5.92 -32.94
CA VAL A 69 18.42 5.35 -31.86
C VAL A 69 19.83 5.96 -31.84
N ALA A 70 20.50 6.08 -32.98
CA ALA A 70 21.83 6.69 -33.08
C ALA A 70 21.81 8.16 -32.64
N GLU A 71 20.81 8.95 -33.04
CA GLU A 71 20.61 10.32 -32.57
C GLU A 71 20.35 10.38 -31.06
N PHE A 72 19.59 9.44 -30.53
CA PHE A 72 19.33 9.35 -29.10
C PHE A 72 20.62 9.12 -28.30
N PHE A 73 21.47 8.17 -28.73
CA PHE A 73 22.76 7.93 -28.09
C PHE A 73 23.76 9.07 -28.31
N LYS A 74 23.80 9.69 -29.49
CA LYS A 74 24.62 10.89 -29.79
C LYS A 74 24.32 12.03 -28.81
N ASN A 75 23.05 12.22 -28.48
CA ASN A 75 22.61 13.22 -27.52
C ASN A 75 22.67 12.73 -26.06
N ASN A 76 23.55 11.78 -25.72
CA ASN A 76 23.67 11.23 -24.36
C ASN A 76 22.32 10.75 -23.77
N GLN A 77 21.45 10.20 -24.61
CA GLN A 77 20.14 9.67 -24.22
C GLN A 77 19.19 10.74 -23.65
N THR A 78 19.33 12.01 -24.06
CA THR A 78 18.51 13.12 -23.55
C THR A 78 17.34 13.51 -24.45
N THR A 79 17.10 12.82 -25.56
CA THR A 79 16.06 13.13 -26.55
C THR A 79 14.91 12.11 -26.52
N THR A 80 14.44 11.75 -25.32
CA THR A 80 13.41 10.72 -25.10
C THR A 80 12.09 11.02 -25.82
N ASP A 81 11.63 12.27 -25.87
CA ASP A 81 10.37 12.62 -26.55
C ASP A 81 10.46 12.40 -28.05
N ASN A 82 11.59 12.79 -28.66
CA ASN A 82 11.84 12.60 -30.08
C ASN A 82 11.84 11.09 -30.42
N LEU A 83 12.61 10.30 -29.67
CA LEU A 83 12.68 8.85 -29.87
C LEU A 83 11.29 8.21 -29.73
N ARG A 84 10.53 8.58 -28.70
CA ARG A 84 9.16 8.11 -28.48
C ARG A 84 8.22 8.50 -29.62
N GLN A 85 8.31 9.73 -30.14
CA GLN A 85 7.50 10.18 -31.26
C GLN A 85 7.79 9.37 -32.53
N THR A 86 9.08 9.16 -32.85
CA THR A 86 9.48 8.34 -33.99
C THR A 86 9.00 6.90 -33.83
N LEU A 87 9.21 6.28 -32.67
CA LEU A 87 8.74 4.90 -32.41
C LEU A 87 7.22 4.75 -32.56
N ASN A 88 6.44 5.76 -32.17
CA ASN A 88 4.98 5.76 -32.34
C ASN A 88 4.57 5.96 -33.81
N GLN A 89 5.28 6.81 -34.55
CA GLN A 89 5.05 6.99 -35.99
C GLN A 89 5.34 5.71 -36.76
N LEU A 90 6.48 5.07 -36.47
CA LEU A 90 6.87 3.79 -37.06
C LEU A 90 5.89 2.68 -36.70
N LYS A 91 5.39 2.65 -35.45
CA LYS A 91 4.32 1.73 -35.05
C LYS A 91 3.14 1.84 -36.00
N ASN A 92 2.59 3.05 -36.14
CA ASN A 92 1.39 3.28 -36.95
C ASN A 92 1.60 3.02 -38.44
N GLN A 93 2.84 3.10 -38.93
CA GLN A 93 3.19 2.78 -40.32
C GLN A 93 3.27 1.26 -40.55
N VAL A 94 3.68 0.51 -39.54
CA VAL A 94 3.95 -0.93 -39.64
C VAL A 94 2.74 -1.77 -39.21
N HIS A 95 2.07 -1.44 -38.08
CA HIS A 95 0.86 -2.10 -37.57
C HIS A 95 0.01 -1.17 -36.67
N SER A 96 -1.32 -1.25 -36.75
CA SER A 96 -2.26 -0.39 -36.02
C SER A 96 -2.33 -0.69 -34.51
N ALA A 97 -2.20 -1.94 -34.08
CA ALA A 97 -2.34 -2.31 -32.66
C ALA A 97 -1.35 -3.39 -32.20
N VAL A 98 -0.93 -3.33 -30.93
CA VAL A 98 -0.15 -4.40 -30.28
C VAL A 98 -0.94 -5.71 -30.27
N GLU A 99 -2.28 -5.62 -30.25
CA GLU A 99 -3.20 -6.77 -30.26
C GLU A 99 -3.17 -7.59 -31.55
N GLU A 100 -2.65 -7.05 -32.65
CA GLU A 100 -2.60 -7.72 -33.95
C GLU A 100 -1.31 -8.55 -34.18
N MET A 101 -0.50 -8.77 -33.11
CA MET A 101 0.82 -9.42 -33.18
C MET A 101 0.81 -10.97 -33.32
N ASP A 102 -0.02 -11.53 -34.20
CA ASP A 102 -0.21 -13.00 -34.30
C ASP A 102 0.65 -13.69 -35.39
N GLY A 103 1.51 -12.96 -36.13
CA GLY A 103 2.17 -13.44 -37.35
C GLY A 103 3.72 -13.51 -37.31
N LEU A 104 4.32 -14.14 -38.34
CA LEU A 104 5.78 -14.09 -38.55
C LEU A 104 6.28 -12.66 -38.80
N ASP A 105 5.42 -11.79 -39.35
CA ASP A 105 5.69 -10.36 -39.56
C ASP A 105 6.04 -9.63 -38.24
N ASP A 106 5.58 -10.14 -37.09
CA ASP A 106 5.90 -9.57 -35.78
C ASP A 106 7.33 -9.88 -35.31
N VAL A 107 7.88 -11.01 -35.75
CA VAL A 107 9.29 -11.37 -35.52
C VAL A 107 10.19 -10.33 -36.19
N GLU A 108 9.83 -9.90 -37.41
CA GLU A 108 10.58 -8.87 -38.14
C GLU A 108 10.56 -7.50 -37.46
N ASN A 109 9.47 -7.19 -36.76
CA ASN A 109 9.24 -5.91 -36.08
C ASN A 109 9.62 -5.93 -34.59
N SER A 110 10.19 -7.05 -34.11
CA SER A 110 10.51 -7.28 -32.70
C SER A 110 11.39 -6.20 -32.05
N MET A 111 12.38 -5.66 -32.78
CA MET A 111 13.26 -4.59 -32.30
C MET A 111 12.52 -3.27 -32.06
N LEU A 112 11.55 -2.93 -32.92
CA LEU A 112 10.69 -1.75 -32.77
C LEU A 112 9.87 -1.87 -31.48
N TYR A 113 9.22 -3.02 -31.29
CA TYR A 113 8.41 -3.30 -30.10
C TYR A 113 9.26 -3.36 -28.81
N TYR A 114 10.47 -3.92 -28.87
CA TYR A 114 11.37 -3.92 -27.73
C TYR A 114 11.73 -2.50 -27.30
N ASN A 115 12.10 -1.64 -28.25
CA ASN A 115 12.41 -0.23 -27.96
C ASN A 115 11.19 0.52 -27.40
N GLN A 116 9.98 0.21 -27.87
CA GLN A 116 8.74 0.72 -27.26
C GLN A 116 8.59 0.26 -25.80
N ALA A 117 8.78 -1.03 -25.52
CA ALA A 117 8.70 -1.57 -24.17
C ALA A 117 9.73 -0.93 -23.21
N VAL A 118 10.95 -0.65 -23.69
CA VAL A 118 11.99 0.07 -22.92
C VAL A 118 11.55 1.49 -22.58
N ILE A 119 10.96 2.22 -23.53
CA ILE A 119 10.42 3.57 -23.29
C ILE A 119 9.28 3.51 -22.27
N LEU A 120 8.33 2.59 -22.43
CA LEU A 120 7.21 2.39 -21.50
C LEU A 120 7.70 2.07 -20.07
N TYR A 121 8.75 1.25 -19.95
CA TYR A 121 9.41 0.94 -18.68
C TYR A 121 9.94 2.21 -17.98
N HIS A 122 10.68 3.05 -18.70
CA HIS A 122 11.24 4.30 -18.13
C HIS A 122 10.16 5.35 -17.83
N LEU A 123 9.05 5.34 -18.56
CA LEU A 123 7.85 6.15 -18.29
C LEU A 123 6.95 5.59 -17.19
N ARG A 124 7.33 4.45 -16.59
CA ARG A 124 6.59 3.75 -15.52
C ARG A 124 5.23 3.19 -15.94
N GLN A 125 5.02 3.00 -17.25
CA GLN A 125 3.84 2.36 -17.82
C GLN A 125 4.05 0.83 -17.85
N TYR A 126 4.18 0.23 -16.66
CA TYR A 126 4.63 -1.16 -16.52
C TYR A 126 3.67 -2.17 -17.12
N THR A 127 2.35 -1.96 -17.00
CA THR A 127 1.35 -2.89 -17.55
C THR A 127 1.43 -2.97 -19.07
N GLU A 128 1.56 -1.83 -19.75
CA GLU A 128 1.73 -1.77 -21.20
C GLU A 128 3.07 -2.37 -21.63
N ALA A 129 4.14 -2.07 -20.90
CA ALA A 129 5.46 -2.65 -21.15
C ALA A 129 5.46 -4.19 -21.01
N ILE A 130 4.73 -4.73 -20.02
CA ILE A 130 4.56 -6.18 -19.84
C ILE A 130 3.80 -6.78 -21.01
N SER A 131 2.71 -6.15 -21.46
CA SER A 131 1.93 -6.64 -22.61
C SER A 131 2.80 -6.80 -23.86
N VAL A 132 3.61 -5.79 -24.17
CA VAL A 132 4.54 -5.84 -25.31
C VAL A 132 5.65 -6.88 -25.06
N GLY A 133 6.24 -6.91 -23.87
CA GLY A 133 7.31 -7.86 -23.52
C GLY A 133 6.85 -9.32 -23.56
N GLU A 134 5.66 -9.64 -23.04
CA GLU A 134 5.12 -11.00 -23.04
C GLU A 134 4.85 -11.50 -24.46
N LYS A 135 4.42 -10.61 -25.37
CA LYS A 135 4.29 -10.94 -26.80
C LYS A 135 5.63 -11.24 -27.44
N LEU A 136 6.64 -10.39 -27.22
CA LEU A 136 8.00 -10.65 -27.70
C LEU A 136 8.55 -11.98 -27.18
N TYR A 137 8.24 -12.34 -25.93
CA TYR A 137 8.68 -13.60 -25.34
C TYR A 137 8.04 -14.84 -25.99
N GLN A 138 6.82 -14.74 -26.52
CA GLN A 138 6.19 -15.85 -27.25
C GLN A 138 6.97 -16.22 -28.52
N PHE A 139 7.62 -15.24 -29.16
CA PHE A 139 8.42 -15.40 -30.37
C PHE A 139 9.92 -15.33 -30.10
N ILE A 140 10.38 -15.80 -28.93
CA ILE A 140 11.79 -15.61 -28.52
C ILE A 140 12.78 -16.56 -29.22
N GLU A 141 12.34 -17.72 -29.70
CA GLU A 141 13.22 -18.75 -30.27
C GLU A 141 13.98 -18.31 -31.53
N PRO A 142 13.37 -17.57 -32.49
CA PRO A 142 14.08 -17.04 -33.66
C PRO A 142 15.05 -15.89 -33.35
N PHE A 143 15.02 -15.30 -32.16
CA PHE A 143 15.82 -14.12 -31.83
C PHE A 143 17.29 -14.46 -31.60
N GLU A 144 18.17 -13.51 -31.95
CA GLU A 144 19.58 -13.59 -31.58
C GLU A 144 19.75 -13.68 -30.06
N GLU A 145 20.74 -14.46 -29.61
CA GLU A 145 20.92 -14.78 -28.19
C GLU A 145 20.97 -13.53 -27.28
N LYS A 146 21.70 -12.49 -27.69
CA LYS A 146 21.80 -11.23 -26.92
C LYS A 146 20.47 -10.48 -26.86
N PHE A 147 19.72 -10.47 -27.94
CA PHE A 147 18.43 -9.80 -28.00
C PHE A 147 17.38 -10.55 -27.17
N ALA A 148 17.33 -11.87 -27.29
CA ALA A 148 16.50 -12.73 -26.47
C ALA A 148 16.79 -12.53 -24.97
N GLN A 149 18.06 -12.45 -24.57
CA GLN A 149 18.45 -12.12 -23.20
C GLN A 149 17.97 -10.72 -22.77
N ALA A 150 18.06 -9.72 -23.65
CA ALA A 150 17.62 -8.35 -23.36
C ALA A 150 16.11 -8.25 -23.14
N VAL A 151 15.30 -8.94 -23.95
CA VAL A 151 13.84 -9.09 -23.77
C VAL A 151 13.53 -9.73 -22.42
N CYS A 152 14.17 -10.86 -22.12
CA CYS A 152 13.98 -11.57 -20.86
C CYS A 152 14.35 -10.74 -19.63
N PHE A 153 15.48 -10.01 -19.65
CA PHE A 153 15.86 -9.16 -18.52
C PHE A 153 14.89 -7.99 -18.31
N LEU A 154 14.40 -7.37 -19.39
CA LEU A 154 13.38 -6.33 -19.29
C LEU A 154 12.09 -6.87 -18.65
N LEU A 155 11.65 -8.06 -19.08
CA LEU A 155 10.49 -8.72 -18.49
C LEU A 155 10.70 -9.09 -17.01
N VAL A 156 11.89 -9.56 -16.62
CA VAL A 156 12.22 -9.81 -15.21
C VAL A 156 12.12 -8.52 -14.40
N ASP A 157 12.68 -7.41 -14.89
CA ASP A 157 12.56 -6.11 -14.22
C ASP A 157 11.09 -5.70 -14.02
N LEU A 158 10.28 -5.84 -15.07
CA LEU A 158 8.85 -5.54 -15.05
C LEU A 158 8.07 -6.44 -14.09
N TYR A 159 8.32 -7.75 -14.09
CA TYR A 159 7.69 -8.69 -13.17
C TYR A 159 8.06 -8.41 -11.72
N ILE A 160 9.33 -8.09 -11.43
CA ILE A 160 9.75 -7.72 -10.08
C ILE A 160 9.09 -6.39 -9.65
N LEU A 161 9.02 -5.39 -10.53
CA LEU A 161 8.36 -4.10 -10.23
C LEU A 161 6.85 -4.24 -10.00
N THR A 162 6.21 -5.20 -10.67
CA THR A 162 4.76 -5.48 -10.54
C THR A 162 4.44 -6.63 -9.58
N HIS A 163 5.42 -7.08 -8.78
CA HIS A 163 5.27 -8.15 -7.77
C HIS A 163 4.85 -9.53 -8.32
N GLN A 164 5.12 -9.83 -9.59
CA GLN A 164 4.94 -11.15 -10.21
C GLN A 164 6.18 -12.03 -10.04
N ALA A 165 6.58 -12.29 -8.79
CA ALA A 165 7.84 -12.94 -8.45
C ALA A 165 8.00 -14.36 -9.02
N GLU A 166 6.91 -15.14 -9.11
CA GLU A 166 6.95 -16.50 -9.67
C GLU A 166 7.28 -16.51 -11.16
N LYS A 167 6.62 -15.65 -11.94
CA LYS A 167 6.93 -15.47 -13.37
C LYS A 167 8.39 -15.02 -13.55
N ALA A 168 8.86 -14.07 -12.74
CA ALA A 168 10.24 -13.64 -12.76
C ALA A 168 11.22 -14.79 -12.49
N LEU A 169 10.98 -15.61 -11.46
CA LEU A 169 11.82 -16.75 -11.10
C LEU A 169 11.82 -17.84 -12.18
N HIS A 170 10.67 -18.12 -12.80
CA HIS A 170 10.57 -19.03 -13.93
C HIS A 170 11.41 -18.53 -15.12
N LEU A 171 11.25 -17.26 -15.49
CA LEU A 171 12.00 -16.64 -16.58
C LEU A 171 13.51 -16.58 -16.31
N LEU A 172 13.93 -16.36 -15.06
CA LEU A 172 15.33 -16.43 -14.65
C LEU A 172 15.92 -17.83 -14.83
N ALA A 173 15.15 -18.89 -14.60
CA ALA A 173 15.61 -20.26 -14.85
C ALA A 173 15.78 -20.54 -16.35
N VAL A 174 14.95 -19.94 -17.21
CA VAL A 174 15.12 -19.99 -18.68
C VAL A 174 16.39 -19.23 -19.10
N LEU A 175 16.58 -18.01 -18.59
CA LEU A 175 17.78 -17.20 -18.83
C LEU A 175 19.07 -17.93 -18.44
N GLU A 176 19.10 -18.65 -17.32
CA GLU A 176 20.28 -19.44 -16.91
C GLU A 176 20.62 -20.54 -17.92
N LYS A 177 19.61 -21.20 -18.50
CA LYS A 177 19.80 -22.22 -19.54
C LYS A 177 20.33 -21.58 -20.82
N MET A 178 19.75 -20.45 -21.25
CA MET A 178 20.18 -19.71 -22.44
C MET A 178 21.67 -19.32 -22.34
N ILE A 179 22.07 -18.70 -21.23
CA ILE A 179 23.46 -18.26 -21.01
C ILE A 179 24.43 -19.45 -20.89
N SER A 180 23.98 -20.58 -20.34
CA SER A 180 24.81 -21.78 -20.19
C SER A 180 25.02 -22.52 -21.52
N GLN A 181 24.01 -22.54 -22.40
CA GLN A 181 24.09 -23.17 -23.73
C GLN A 181 25.02 -22.40 -24.68
N GLY A 182 25.02 -21.06 -24.63
CA GLY A 182 25.96 -20.22 -25.40
C GLY A 182 27.44 -20.49 -25.12
N SER A 183 27.77 -21.09 -23.96
CA SER A 183 29.15 -21.47 -23.60
C SER A 183 29.65 -22.76 -24.27
N GLY A 184 28.76 -23.61 -24.82
CA GLY A 184 29.10 -24.97 -25.27
C GLY A 184 29.44 -25.13 -26.77
N GLY A 185 29.21 -24.11 -27.59
CA GLY A 185 29.13 -24.25 -29.06
C GLY A 185 30.45 -24.18 -29.86
N LYS A 186 31.64 -24.14 -29.24
CA LYS A 186 32.92 -24.16 -29.98
C LYS A 186 33.95 -25.09 -29.34
N ASN A 187 33.56 -26.34 -29.10
CA ASN A 187 34.49 -27.46 -28.96
C ASN A 187 34.34 -28.37 -30.18
N GLY A 188 34.98 -28.01 -31.30
CA GLY A 188 34.93 -28.80 -32.51
C GLY A 188 35.90 -28.31 -33.57
N LYS A 189 37.11 -28.88 -33.56
CA LYS A 189 38.18 -28.80 -34.57
C LYS A 189 38.91 -27.46 -34.70
N ASN A 190 39.98 -27.35 -33.91
CA ASN A 190 41.16 -26.58 -34.29
C ASN A 190 41.71 -27.16 -35.62
N GLU A 191 41.40 -26.52 -36.73
CA GLU A 191 42.27 -26.55 -37.90
C GLU A 191 43.14 -25.29 -37.85
N THR A 192 44.43 -25.53 -37.93
CA THR A 192 45.54 -24.57 -37.93
C THR A 192 45.36 -23.44 -38.95
N GLY A 193 45.36 -22.20 -38.48
CA GLY A 193 45.41 -21.01 -39.33
C GLY A 193 46.11 -19.86 -38.61
N ASN A 194 47.40 -19.70 -38.88
CA ASN A 194 48.19 -18.52 -38.52
C ASN A 194 47.50 -17.25 -39.07
N ASN A 195 47.24 -16.26 -38.23
CA ASN A 195 47.50 -14.88 -38.61
C ASN A 195 47.68 -13.99 -37.38
N SER A 196 48.84 -13.34 -37.38
CA SER A 196 49.33 -12.36 -36.44
C SER A 196 48.71 -10.99 -36.72
N SER A 197 47.81 -10.54 -35.85
CA SER A 197 47.51 -9.12 -35.67
C SER A 197 47.38 -8.85 -34.17
N LYS A 198 48.40 -8.19 -33.63
CA LYS A 198 48.45 -7.67 -32.26
C LYS A 198 47.56 -6.43 -32.18
N ASP A 199 46.32 -6.61 -31.79
CA ASP A 199 45.56 -5.62 -31.00
C ASP A 199 44.83 -6.40 -29.92
N GLY A 200 45.38 -6.35 -28.71
CA GLY A 200 45.04 -7.24 -27.61
C GLY A 200 43.78 -6.81 -26.86
N SER A 201 42.61 -6.96 -27.48
CA SER A 201 41.38 -7.25 -26.73
C SER A 201 41.07 -8.73 -26.95
N ASN A 202 41.19 -9.53 -25.89
CA ASN A 202 41.05 -10.99 -26.02
C ASN A 202 39.53 -11.32 -26.07
N PRO A 203 38.91 -11.62 -27.22
CA PRO A 203 37.44 -11.63 -27.35
C PRO A 203 36.79 -12.71 -26.48
N LYS A 204 37.54 -13.79 -26.20
CA LYS A 204 37.14 -14.84 -25.25
C LYS A 204 37.05 -14.35 -23.81
N ALA A 205 37.94 -13.43 -23.39
CA ALA A 205 37.93 -12.88 -22.04
C ALA A 205 36.77 -11.89 -21.85
N GLU A 206 36.49 -11.06 -22.85
CA GLU A 206 35.33 -10.16 -22.84
C GLU A 206 34.01 -10.93 -22.80
N SER A 207 33.89 -11.98 -23.62
CA SER A 207 32.72 -12.86 -23.61
C SER A 207 32.53 -13.57 -22.25
N ALA A 208 33.62 -14.07 -21.65
CA ALA A 208 33.57 -14.68 -20.31
C ALA A 208 33.13 -13.69 -19.23
N ALA A 209 33.62 -12.45 -19.27
CA ALA A 209 33.24 -11.39 -18.33
C ALA A 209 31.75 -11.00 -18.47
N LEU A 210 31.22 -10.94 -19.70
CA LEU A 210 29.80 -10.69 -19.95
C LEU A 210 28.91 -11.81 -19.39
N ILE A 211 29.33 -13.07 -19.55
CA ILE A 211 28.63 -14.24 -18.99
C ILE A 211 28.62 -14.19 -17.45
N GLU A 212 29.75 -13.84 -16.83
CA GLU A 212 29.84 -13.71 -15.38
C GLU A 212 28.97 -12.57 -14.85
N ALA A 213 28.97 -11.41 -15.52
CA ALA A 213 28.11 -10.28 -15.19
C ALA A 213 26.62 -10.65 -15.30
N ALA A 214 26.23 -11.37 -16.35
CA ALA A 214 24.86 -11.85 -16.53
C ALA A 214 24.44 -12.84 -15.41
N LYS A 215 25.31 -13.80 -15.06
CA LYS A 215 25.08 -14.73 -13.93
C LYS A 215 24.94 -13.99 -12.60
N SER A 216 25.82 -13.03 -12.33
CA SER A 216 25.73 -12.16 -11.15
C SER A 216 24.38 -11.43 -11.08
N LYS A 217 23.93 -10.85 -12.21
CA LYS A 217 22.64 -10.16 -12.31
C LYS A 217 21.47 -11.10 -12.05
N ILE A 218 21.50 -12.32 -12.58
CA ILE A 218 20.48 -13.35 -12.35
C ILE A 218 20.35 -13.70 -10.87
N HIS A 219 21.47 -13.94 -10.17
CA HIS A 219 21.42 -14.24 -8.73
C HIS A 219 20.82 -13.07 -7.93
N GLN A 220 21.14 -11.82 -8.29
CA GLN A 220 20.54 -10.65 -7.65
C GLN A 220 19.02 -10.61 -7.86
N TYR A 221 18.52 -10.88 -9.06
CA TYR A 221 17.08 -10.96 -9.32
C TYR A 221 16.40 -12.11 -8.58
N LYS A 222 17.03 -13.29 -8.52
CA LYS A 222 16.49 -14.42 -7.74
C LYS A 222 16.32 -14.05 -6.27
N VAL A 223 17.32 -13.37 -5.67
CA VAL A 223 17.19 -12.86 -4.29
C VAL A 223 16.02 -11.89 -4.17
N ARG A 224 15.83 -10.95 -5.11
CA ARG A 224 14.68 -10.03 -5.12
C ARG A 224 13.34 -10.78 -5.19
N GLY A 225 13.22 -11.76 -6.08
CA GLY A 225 12.04 -12.61 -6.19
C GLY A 225 11.73 -13.38 -4.90
N TYR A 226 12.74 -14.02 -4.31
CA TYR A 226 12.56 -14.76 -3.04
C TYR A 226 12.24 -13.85 -1.85
N ILE A 227 12.76 -12.62 -1.82
CA ILE A 227 12.38 -11.60 -0.83
C ILE A 227 10.90 -11.25 -0.96
N GLN A 228 10.40 -11.02 -2.18
CA GLN A 228 8.99 -10.70 -2.42
C GLN A 228 8.06 -11.84 -2.01
N MET A 229 8.44 -13.09 -2.30
CA MET A 229 7.72 -14.28 -1.86
C MET A 229 7.88 -14.59 -0.38
N LYS A 230 8.75 -13.88 0.35
CA LYS A 230 9.17 -14.18 1.74
C LYS A 230 9.74 -15.60 1.92
N SER A 231 10.32 -16.19 0.86
CA SER A 231 10.94 -17.52 0.89
C SER A 231 12.37 -17.47 1.44
N LEU A 232 12.50 -17.40 2.77
CA LEU A 232 13.78 -17.16 3.44
C LEU A 232 14.82 -18.26 3.19
N LYS A 233 14.39 -19.54 3.11
CA LYS A 233 15.28 -20.68 2.88
C LYS A 233 15.93 -20.62 1.49
N ALA A 234 15.14 -20.31 0.46
CA ALA A 234 15.66 -20.15 -0.90
C ALA A 234 16.53 -18.89 -1.01
N CYS A 235 16.07 -17.78 -0.43
CA CYS A 235 16.80 -16.50 -0.39
C CYS A 235 18.20 -16.66 0.23
N LYS A 236 18.34 -17.38 1.36
CA LYS A 236 19.63 -17.62 2.03
C LYS A 236 20.65 -18.34 1.14
N ARG A 237 20.20 -19.28 0.29
CA ARG A 237 21.07 -19.99 -0.66
C ARG A 237 21.54 -19.04 -1.75
N GLU A 238 20.62 -18.31 -2.37
CA GLU A 238 20.96 -17.37 -3.45
C GLU A 238 21.82 -16.19 -2.99
N ILE A 239 21.67 -15.72 -1.75
CA ILE A 239 22.58 -14.70 -1.19
C ILE A 239 24.03 -15.18 -1.23
N LYS A 240 24.30 -16.47 -0.96
CA LYS A 240 25.68 -16.98 -1.08
C LYS A 240 26.19 -16.87 -2.52
N SER A 241 25.35 -17.19 -3.50
CA SER A 241 25.68 -17.05 -4.93
C SER A 241 25.95 -15.59 -5.32
N VAL A 242 25.14 -14.65 -4.83
CA VAL A 242 25.37 -13.20 -5.02
C VAL A 242 26.71 -12.78 -4.39
N MET A 243 27.00 -13.18 -3.16
CA MET A 243 28.26 -12.82 -2.50
C MET A 243 29.48 -13.41 -3.23
N ASN A 244 29.36 -14.60 -3.83
CA ASN A 244 30.44 -15.25 -4.56
C ASN A 244 30.72 -14.58 -5.93
N THR A 245 29.68 -14.06 -6.58
CA THR A 245 29.77 -13.48 -7.94
C THR A 245 29.93 -11.95 -7.94
N ALA A 246 29.39 -11.26 -6.94
CA ALA A 246 29.38 -9.79 -6.87
C ALA A 246 30.10 -9.23 -5.63
N GLY A 247 30.67 -10.10 -4.77
CA GLY A 247 31.42 -9.70 -3.59
C GLY A 247 30.63 -8.80 -2.62
N ASN A 248 31.32 -7.85 -2.00
CA ASN A 248 30.74 -6.83 -1.11
C ASN A 248 30.25 -5.58 -1.88
N SER A 249 29.78 -5.75 -3.12
CA SER A 249 29.17 -4.65 -3.87
C SER A 249 27.92 -4.09 -3.18
N ALA A 250 27.59 -2.83 -3.44
CA ALA A 250 26.44 -2.18 -2.84
C ALA A 250 25.12 -2.97 -3.05
N PRO A 251 24.76 -3.46 -4.26
CA PRO A 251 23.57 -4.28 -4.45
C PRO A 251 23.56 -5.54 -3.55
N SER A 252 24.70 -6.23 -3.45
CA SER A 252 24.84 -7.45 -2.63
C SER A 252 24.58 -7.17 -1.15
N LEU A 253 25.14 -6.09 -0.63
CA LEU A 253 24.97 -5.69 0.77
C LEU A 253 23.55 -5.19 1.07
N PHE A 254 22.91 -4.49 0.13
CA PHE A 254 21.52 -4.07 0.25
C PHE A 254 20.56 -5.28 0.29
N LEU A 255 20.74 -6.23 -0.63
CA LEU A 255 19.94 -7.45 -0.68
C LEU A 255 20.11 -8.30 0.58
N LYS A 256 21.37 -8.47 1.04
CA LYS A 256 21.67 -9.19 2.28
C LYS A 256 21.10 -8.49 3.51
N SER A 257 21.15 -7.16 3.55
CA SER A 257 20.52 -6.37 4.60
C SER A 257 19.00 -6.57 4.62
N ASN A 258 18.35 -6.52 3.46
CA ASN A 258 16.90 -6.72 3.36
C ASN A 258 16.51 -8.13 3.84
N PHE A 259 17.30 -9.16 3.52
CA PHE A 259 17.09 -10.51 4.04
C PHE A 259 17.21 -10.58 5.57
N GLU A 260 18.22 -9.96 6.17
CA GLU A 260 18.36 -9.94 7.64
C GLU A 260 17.24 -9.10 8.30
N TYR A 261 16.76 -8.04 7.64
CA TYR A 261 15.57 -7.28 8.06
C TYR A 261 14.33 -8.19 8.12
N LEU A 262 14.10 -9.03 7.10
CA LEU A 262 12.96 -9.96 7.07
C LEU A 262 13.06 -11.05 8.16
N ARG A 263 14.28 -11.39 8.62
CA ARG A 263 14.49 -12.31 9.75
C ARG A 263 14.30 -11.67 11.12
N GLY A 264 14.10 -10.35 11.18
CA GLY A 264 14.07 -9.60 12.44
C GLY A 264 15.45 -9.23 13.00
N ASN A 265 16.54 -9.53 12.27
CA ASN A 265 17.91 -9.24 12.69
C ASN A 265 18.30 -7.78 12.38
N TYR A 266 17.56 -6.83 12.95
CA TYR A 266 17.64 -5.40 12.59
C TYR A 266 19.03 -4.78 12.78
N ARG A 267 19.71 -5.11 13.89
CA ARG A 267 21.08 -4.63 14.16
C ARG A 267 22.06 -5.07 13.06
N LYS A 268 21.90 -6.31 12.57
CA LYS A 268 22.72 -6.86 11.49
C LYS A 268 22.39 -6.21 10.15
N ALA A 269 21.12 -5.99 9.86
CA ALA A 269 20.68 -5.25 8.67
C ALA A 269 21.29 -3.84 8.61
N VAL A 270 21.31 -3.10 9.72
CA VAL A 270 21.96 -1.78 9.81
C VAL A 270 23.47 -1.87 9.57
N LYS A 271 24.17 -2.83 10.20
CA LYS A 271 25.61 -3.04 9.98
C LYS A 271 25.93 -3.30 8.50
N LEU A 272 25.12 -4.12 7.83
CA LEU A 272 25.27 -4.42 6.40
C LEU A 272 25.08 -3.19 5.52
N LEU A 273 24.06 -2.36 5.79
CA LEU A 273 23.88 -1.10 5.05
C LEU A 273 25.06 -0.15 5.27
N ASN A 274 25.53 -0.01 6.51
CA ASN A 274 26.67 0.86 6.82
C ASN A 274 27.98 0.37 6.20
N SER A 275 28.10 -0.92 5.89
CA SER A 275 29.26 -1.48 5.18
C SER A 275 29.22 -1.26 3.67
N SER A 276 28.10 -0.77 3.12
CA SER A 276 28.01 -0.49 1.69
C SER A 276 28.80 0.76 1.33
N ASN A 277 29.70 0.66 0.36
CA ASN A 277 30.43 1.82 -0.13
C ASN A 277 29.54 2.64 -1.08
N ILE A 278 28.76 3.56 -0.50
CA ILE A 278 27.80 4.38 -1.26
C ILE A 278 28.53 5.42 -2.14
N ALA A 279 29.77 5.77 -1.80
CA ALA A 279 30.53 6.82 -2.48
C ALA A 279 31.04 6.41 -3.88
N GLU A 280 31.29 5.11 -4.11
CA GLU A 280 31.78 4.58 -5.39
C GLU A 280 30.68 4.35 -6.44
N HIS A 281 29.42 4.65 -6.10
CA HIS A 281 28.30 4.42 -7.01
C HIS A 281 28.40 5.32 -8.27
N PRO A 282 28.12 4.81 -9.50
CA PRO A 282 28.27 5.55 -10.76
C PRO A 282 27.44 6.85 -10.91
N GLY A 283 26.60 7.16 -9.93
CA GLY A 283 25.74 8.34 -9.89
C GLY A 283 24.40 8.14 -10.61
N PHE A 284 23.40 8.91 -10.18
CA PHE A 284 22.03 8.79 -10.70
C PHE A 284 21.92 9.18 -12.18
N MET A 285 22.83 10.01 -12.71
CA MET A 285 22.85 10.38 -14.13
C MET A 285 23.14 9.20 -15.06
N LYS A 286 23.82 8.16 -14.57
CA LYS A 286 24.14 6.95 -15.34
C LYS A 286 23.17 5.82 -15.06
N THR A 287 22.76 5.65 -13.80
CA THR A 287 21.96 4.48 -13.39
C THR A 287 20.46 4.77 -13.25
N GLY A 288 20.06 6.04 -13.13
CA GLY A 288 18.70 6.41 -12.73
C GLY A 288 18.40 6.17 -11.24
N GLU A 289 19.41 5.83 -10.43
CA GLU A 289 19.25 5.43 -9.03
C GLU A 289 20.03 6.35 -8.08
N CYS A 290 19.35 6.85 -7.04
CA CYS A 290 19.98 7.57 -5.95
C CYS A 290 20.25 6.62 -4.77
N LEU A 291 21.43 5.99 -4.77
CA LEU A 291 21.81 5.01 -3.74
C LEU A 291 21.75 5.59 -2.32
N ARG A 292 22.08 6.87 -2.15
CA ARG A 292 22.03 7.56 -0.86
C ARG A 292 20.59 7.73 -0.35
N CYS A 293 19.66 8.06 -1.24
CA CYS A 293 18.24 8.08 -0.93
C CYS A 293 17.76 6.69 -0.48
N MET A 294 18.13 5.64 -1.23
CA MET A 294 17.77 4.25 -0.87
C MET A 294 18.33 3.83 0.49
N PHE A 295 19.59 4.19 0.79
CA PHE A 295 20.22 3.94 2.07
C PHE A 295 19.44 4.53 3.24
N TRP A 296 19.12 5.84 3.17
CA TRP A 296 18.37 6.52 4.23
C TRP A 296 16.95 5.97 4.36
N ASN A 297 16.27 5.69 3.25
CA ASN A 297 14.95 5.07 3.27
C ASN A 297 14.98 3.71 3.98
N ASN A 298 15.95 2.86 3.64
CA ASN A 298 16.06 1.53 4.25
C ASN A 298 16.37 1.59 5.74
N LEU A 299 17.20 2.55 6.20
CA LEU A 299 17.38 2.81 7.63
C LEU A 299 16.08 3.24 8.30
N GLY A 300 15.27 4.08 7.63
CA GLY A 300 13.94 4.47 8.10
C GLY A 300 13.00 3.28 8.28
N CYS A 301 12.95 2.38 7.29
CA CYS A 301 12.17 1.15 7.34
C CYS A 301 12.63 0.20 8.46
N ILE A 302 13.94 0.03 8.67
CA ILE A 302 14.45 -0.80 9.77
C ILE A 302 14.04 -0.21 11.12
N HIS A 303 14.16 1.10 11.31
CA HIS A 303 13.77 1.76 12.56
C HIS A 303 12.25 1.78 12.79
N PHE A 304 11.44 1.78 11.72
CA PHE A 304 10.00 1.51 11.80
C PHE A 304 9.72 0.14 12.45
N ALA A 305 10.36 -0.92 11.94
CA ALA A 305 10.17 -2.28 12.44
C ALA A 305 10.67 -2.46 13.88
N MET A 306 11.64 -1.65 14.31
CA MET A 306 12.10 -1.59 15.71
C MET A 306 11.20 -0.73 16.62
N SER A 307 10.06 -0.22 16.14
CA SER A 307 9.17 0.72 16.85
C SER A 307 9.86 2.03 17.27
N LYS A 308 10.97 2.40 16.63
CA LYS A 308 11.73 3.64 16.87
C LYS A 308 11.27 4.73 15.91
N HIS A 309 10.00 5.11 16.02
CA HIS A 309 9.34 5.90 14.99
C HIS A 309 9.97 7.28 14.74
N ASN A 310 10.38 8.00 15.80
CA ASN A 310 11.06 9.30 15.65
C ASN A 310 12.39 9.20 14.89
N LEU A 311 13.17 8.14 15.12
CA LEU A 311 14.39 7.88 14.34
C LEU A 311 14.07 7.52 12.90
N GLY A 312 13.02 6.73 12.68
CA GLY A 312 12.56 6.42 11.33
C GLY A 312 12.16 7.66 10.53
N ILE A 313 11.41 8.60 11.14
CA ILE A 313 11.07 9.90 10.53
C ILE A 313 12.34 10.68 10.19
N PHE A 314 13.32 10.73 11.08
CA PHE A 314 14.59 11.40 10.83
C PHE A 314 15.29 10.87 9.58
N TYR A 315 15.34 9.55 9.41
CA TYR A 315 15.94 8.93 8.22
C TYR A 315 15.10 9.14 6.95
N PHE A 316 13.78 9.07 7.02
CA PHE A 316 12.93 9.38 5.85
C PHE A 316 13.06 10.85 5.42
N LYS A 317 13.21 11.79 6.36
CA LYS A 317 13.51 13.20 6.02
C LYS A 317 14.85 13.34 5.29
N LYS A 318 15.89 12.61 5.71
CA LYS A 318 17.16 12.57 4.98
C LYS A 318 16.99 11.98 3.59
N ALA A 319 16.23 10.90 3.44
CA ALA A 319 15.94 10.30 2.13
C ALA A 319 15.23 11.30 1.21
N LEU A 320 14.23 12.04 1.72
CA LEU A 320 13.53 13.10 0.99
C LEU A 320 14.49 14.22 0.57
N GLN A 321 15.37 14.68 1.46
CA GLN A 321 16.37 15.70 1.12
C GLN A 321 17.29 15.25 -0.02
N GLU A 322 17.79 14.01 0.02
CA GLU A 322 18.63 13.48 -1.07
C GLU A 322 17.85 13.34 -2.38
N ASN A 323 16.58 12.91 -2.32
CA ASN A 323 15.71 12.85 -3.50
C ASN A 323 15.48 14.24 -4.10
N ASP A 324 15.12 15.23 -3.27
CA ASP A 324 14.83 16.59 -3.70
C ASP A 324 16.10 17.27 -4.28
N ASN A 325 17.27 17.03 -3.68
CA ASN A 325 18.56 17.51 -4.21
C ASN A 325 18.85 16.98 -5.62
N VAL A 326 18.58 15.69 -5.85
CA VAL A 326 18.77 15.08 -7.18
C VAL A 326 17.72 15.57 -8.17
N CYS A 327 16.46 15.72 -7.75
CA CYS A 327 15.41 16.31 -8.59
C CYS A 327 15.73 17.76 -8.98
N ALA A 328 16.28 18.57 -8.06
CA ALA A 328 16.70 19.94 -8.35
C ALA A 328 17.80 20.01 -9.43
N GLN A 329 18.72 19.04 -9.45
CA GLN A 329 19.74 18.92 -10.50
C GLN A 329 19.15 18.53 -11.86
N LEU A 330 18.02 17.82 -11.89
CA LEU A 330 17.33 17.41 -13.13
C LEU A 330 16.39 18.50 -13.68
N SER A 331 15.81 19.34 -12.83
CA SER A 331 14.85 20.39 -13.23
C SER A 331 15.46 21.55 -14.02
N ALA A 332 16.78 21.56 -14.24
CA ALA A 332 17.46 22.59 -15.03
C ALA A 332 17.14 22.54 -16.55
N GLY A 333 16.42 21.52 -17.04
CA GLY A 333 16.13 21.34 -18.47
C GLY A 333 14.65 21.52 -18.84
N GLY A 334 14.28 22.69 -19.36
CA GLY A 334 13.15 22.90 -20.28
C GLY A 334 11.75 23.14 -19.66
N THR A 335 11.19 24.33 -19.91
CA THR A 335 9.78 24.69 -19.64
C THR A 335 8.82 24.35 -20.79
N ASP A 336 9.33 23.77 -21.88
CA ASP A 336 8.53 23.44 -23.07
C ASP A 336 7.63 22.22 -22.80
N PRO A 337 6.29 22.37 -22.85
CA PRO A 337 5.36 21.26 -22.66
C PRO A 337 5.59 20.09 -23.62
N GLY A 338 6.11 20.37 -24.83
CA GLY A 338 6.38 19.36 -25.86
C GLY A 338 7.61 18.49 -25.59
N LYS A 339 8.46 18.87 -24.63
CA LYS A 339 9.73 18.19 -24.30
C LYS A 339 9.81 17.79 -22.84
N LYS A 340 8.70 17.27 -22.30
CA LYS A 340 8.55 16.94 -20.87
C LYS A 340 9.58 15.94 -20.37
N PHE A 341 9.96 14.96 -21.20
CA PHE A 341 10.85 13.85 -20.81
C PHE A 341 12.29 14.03 -21.33
N SER A 342 12.50 14.95 -22.26
CA SER A 342 13.80 15.28 -22.84
C SER A 342 14.61 16.27 -21.97
N GLY A 343 15.87 16.50 -22.34
CA GLY A 343 16.80 17.39 -21.63
C GLY A 343 17.56 16.74 -20.47
N ARG A 344 17.29 15.46 -20.20
CA ARG A 344 17.97 14.65 -19.17
C ARG A 344 18.13 13.21 -19.67
N PRO A 345 19.14 12.45 -19.22
CA PRO A 345 19.28 11.04 -19.62
C PRO A 345 18.03 10.25 -19.25
N MET A 346 17.52 9.42 -20.16
CA MET A 346 16.24 8.70 -20.00
C MET A 346 16.15 7.88 -18.70
N CYS A 347 17.25 7.24 -18.27
CA CYS A 347 17.28 6.47 -17.02
C CYS A 347 16.90 7.33 -15.80
N THR A 348 17.16 8.63 -15.84
CA THR A 348 16.89 9.56 -14.73
C THR A 348 15.38 9.76 -14.47
N LEU A 349 14.50 9.39 -15.39
CA LEU A 349 13.03 9.38 -15.20
C LEU A 349 12.60 8.45 -14.05
N LEU A 350 13.42 7.45 -13.72
CA LEU A 350 13.19 6.52 -12.61
C LEU A 350 13.72 7.03 -11.26
N THR A 351 14.47 8.13 -11.24
CA THR A 351 15.21 8.60 -10.05
C THR A 351 14.29 9.12 -8.94
N ASN A 352 13.24 9.86 -9.30
CA ASN A 352 12.36 10.48 -8.32
C ASN A 352 11.54 9.39 -7.60
N LYS A 353 11.69 9.31 -6.27
CA LYS A 353 10.97 8.40 -5.36
C LYS A 353 10.15 9.16 -4.30
N ARG A 354 9.80 10.43 -4.58
CA ARG A 354 9.16 11.34 -3.62
C ARG A 354 7.90 10.74 -2.98
N TYR A 355 6.99 10.18 -3.78
CA TYR A 355 5.70 9.70 -3.28
C TYR A 355 5.83 8.44 -2.41
N GLU A 356 6.76 7.54 -2.75
CA GLU A 356 7.12 6.37 -1.94
C GLU A 356 7.68 6.80 -0.57
N LEU A 357 8.54 7.82 -0.56
CA LEU A 357 9.15 8.36 0.65
C LEU A 357 8.13 9.11 1.53
N LEU A 358 7.26 9.91 0.91
CA LEU A 358 6.17 10.61 1.62
C LEU A 358 5.18 9.62 2.22
N TYR A 359 4.84 8.55 1.51
CA TYR A 359 4.05 7.45 2.08
C TYR A 359 4.70 6.91 3.36
N ASN A 360 5.96 6.49 3.29
CA ASN A 360 6.69 5.94 4.43
C ASN A 360 6.79 6.93 5.61
N CYS A 361 7.05 8.21 5.32
CA CYS A 361 7.09 9.27 6.32
C CYS A 361 5.72 9.50 6.96
N GLY A 362 4.65 9.53 6.16
CA GLY A 362 3.27 9.70 6.62
C GLY A 362 2.82 8.59 7.56
N ILE A 363 3.12 7.33 7.23
CA ILE A 363 2.83 6.19 8.13
C ILE A 363 3.53 6.36 9.48
N GLN A 364 4.81 6.70 9.51
CA GLN A 364 5.52 6.92 10.77
C GLN A 364 4.93 8.07 11.59
N LEU A 365 4.58 9.19 10.94
CA LEU A 365 4.00 10.35 11.60
C LEU A 365 2.66 10.01 12.26
N LEU A 366 1.86 9.16 11.59
CA LEU A 366 0.60 8.65 12.16
C LEU A 366 0.87 7.81 13.42
N HIS A 367 1.87 6.93 13.39
CA HIS A 367 2.27 6.12 14.56
C HIS A 367 2.83 6.92 15.73
N VAL A 368 3.45 8.08 15.50
CA VAL A 368 3.91 9.01 16.56
C VAL A 368 2.76 9.84 17.13
N GLY A 369 1.57 9.79 16.53
CA GLY A 369 0.43 10.60 16.96
C GLY A 369 0.48 12.04 16.41
N ARG A 370 1.08 12.24 15.23
CA ARG A 370 1.08 13.51 14.50
C ARG A 370 0.20 13.42 13.24
N PRO A 371 -1.15 13.32 13.40
CA PRO A 371 -2.05 13.01 12.30
C PRO A 371 -2.08 14.08 11.20
N LEU A 372 -1.97 15.37 11.54
CA LEU A 372 -1.99 16.44 10.54
C LEU A 372 -0.76 16.41 9.62
N ALA A 373 0.44 16.24 10.19
CA ALA A 373 1.65 16.09 9.39
C ALA A 373 1.66 14.79 8.58
N ALA A 374 1.05 13.72 9.11
CA ALA A 374 0.84 12.48 8.37
C ALA A 374 -0.10 12.70 7.18
N PHE A 375 -1.21 13.40 7.39
CA PHE A 375 -2.18 13.74 6.37
C PHE A 375 -1.55 14.51 5.20
N GLU A 376 -0.74 15.54 5.48
CA GLU A 376 0.00 16.30 4.46
C GLU A 376 0.89 15.39 3.59
N CYS A 377 1.61 14.44 4.21
CA CYS A 377 2.46 13.51 3.46
C CYS A 377 1.64 12.51 2.62
N LEU A 378 0.53 12.00 3.17
CA LEU A 378 -0.28 10.96 2.53
C LEU A 378 -1.20 11.51 1.43
N ILE A 379 -1.63 12.77 1.51
CA ILE A 379 -2.37 13.45 0.44
C ILE A 379 -1.50 13.59 -0.82
N GLU A 380 -0.22 13.90 -0.68
CA GLU A 380 0.70 13.89 -1.82
C GLU A 380 0.86 12.47 -2.41
N ALA A 381 0.99 11.45 -1.55
CA ALA A 381 1.14 10.07 -2.02
C ALA A 381 -0.10 9.54 -2.75
N VAL A 382 -1.31 9.93 -2.35
CA VAL A 382 -2.56 9.44 -2.97
C VAL A 382 -2.77 9.98 -4.38
N GLN A 383 -2.14 11.10 -4.76
CA GLN A 383 -2.19 11.62 -6.14
C GLN A 383 -1.65 10.62 -7.16
N VAL A 384 -0.67 9.80 -6.76
CA VAL A 384 -0.07 8.75 -7.61
C VAL A 384 -0.62 7.37 -7.29
N TYR A 385 -0.89 7.09 -6.01
CA TYR A 385 -1.33 5.77 -5.55
C TYR A 385 -2.82 5.73 -5.18
N HIS A 386 -3.66 6.43 -5.95
CA HIS A 386 -5.11 6.53 -5.71
C HIS A 386 -5.84 5.18 -5.79
N ALA A 387 -5.25 4.16 -6.43
CA ALA A 387 -5.81 2.81 -6.49
C ALA A 387 -5.51 1.96 -5.24
N ASN A 388 -4.80 2.49 -4.24
CA ASN A 388 -4.43 1.75 -3.03
C ASN A 388 -5.50 1.91 -1.92
N PRO A 389 -6.36 0.91 -1.65
CA PRO A 389 -7.39 1.00 -0.61
C PRO A 389 -6.81 1.17 0.80
N ARG A 390 -5.62 0.60 1.04
CA ARG A 390 -4.92 0.72 2.33
C ARG A 390 -4.50 2.17 2.57
N LEU A 391 -4.04 2.89 1.55
CA LEU A 391 -3.67 4.30 1.65
C LEU A 391 -4.88 5.18 1.99
N TRP A 392 -6.04 4.92 1.35
CA TRP A 392 -7.28 5.61 1.70
C TRP A 392 -7.70 5.40 3.15
N LEU A 393 -7.58 4.18 3.69
CA LEU A 393 -7.79 3.95 5.11
C LEU A 393 -6.83 4.78 5.97
N ARG A 394 -5.54 4.89 5.62
CA ARG A 394 -4.57 5.71 6.37
C ARG A 394 -4.92 7.20 6.39
N LEU A 395 -5.47 7.73 5.28
CA LEU A 395 -5.99 9.10 5.24
C LEU A 395 -7.18 9.27 6.19
N ALA A 396 -8.12 8.33 6.18
CA ALA A 396 -9.25 8.34 7.11
C ALA A 396 -8.80 8.26 8.57
N GLU A 397 -7.81 7.41 8.88
CA GLU A 397 -7.20 7.32 10.21
C GLU A 397 -6.58 8.66 10.64
N CYS A 398 -5.93 9.40 9.73
CA CYS A 398 -5.43 10.74 10.02
C CYS A 398 -6.57 11.69 10.39
N CYS A 399 -7.65 11.70 9.61
CA CYS A 399 -8.83 12.53 9.90
C CYS A 399 -9.45 12.17 11.26
N ILE A 400 -9.69 10.89 11.52
CA ILE A 400 -10.25 10.41 12.79
C ILE A 400 -9.32 10.80 13.95
N ALA A 401 -8.02 10.62 13.81
CA ALA A 401 -7.06 10.94 14.86
C ALA A 401 -6.84 12.44 15.08
N ALA A 402 -7.12 13.29 14.08
CA ALA A 402 -7.09 14.74 14.20
C ALA A 402 -8.36 15.31 14.84
N ASN A 403 -9.51 14.65 14.63
CA ASN A 403 -10.82 15.08 15.11
C ASN A 403 -11.33 14.33 16.35
N LYS A 404 -10.65 13.25 16.77
CA LYS A 404 -10.88 12.69 18.11
C LYS A 404 -10.58 13.82 19.09
N GLY A 405 -11.49 14.06 20.04
CA GLY A 405 -11.21 14.98 21.13
C GLY A 405 -9.81 14.66 21.67
N THR A 406 -8.87 15.61 21.58
CA THR A 406 -7.52 15.44 22.14
C THR A 406 -7.64 14.93 23.57
N SER A 407 -6.67 14.21 24.14
CA SER A 407 -6.72 13.91 25.59
C SER A 407 -6.81 15.18 26.47
N GLU A 408 -6.54 16.37 25.91
CA GLU A 408 -6.89 17.66 26.52
C GLU A 408 -8.38 18.03 26.36
N GLN A 409 -9.07 17.64 25.30
CA GLN A 409 -10.53 17.71 25.17
C GLN A 409 -11.26 16.53 25.85
N GLU A 410 -10.61 15.40 26.13
CA GLU A 410 -11.08 14.43 27.15
C GLU A 410 -11.11 15.06 28.55
N THR A 411 -10.52 16.24 28.76
CA THR A 411 -10.75 17.06 29.97
C THR A 411 -11.93 18.05 29.85
N LYS A 412 -12.56 18.16 28.67
CA LYS A 412 -13.92 18.70 28.49
C LYS A 412 -14.99 17.61 28.47
N GLY A 413 -14.64 16.38 28.06
CA GLY A 413 -15.19 15.20 28.73
C GLY A 413 -14.92 15.36 30.22
N LEU A 414 -15.91 15.12 31.07
CA LEU A 414 -15.93 15.53 32.47
C LEU A 414 -14.54 15.53 33.12
N PRO A 415 -14.01 16.69 33.60
CA PRO A 415 -12.64 16.76 34.08
C PRO A 415 -12.48 15.70 35.16
N THR A 416 -11.66 14.68 34.91
CA THR A 416 -11.44 13.57 35.86
C THR A 416 -11.03 14.07 37.25
N LYS A 417 -10.44 15.28 37.32
CA LYS A 417 -10.11 15.98 38.57
C LYS A 417 -11.24 16.81 39.19
N LYS A 418 -12.24 17.27 38.43
CA LYS A 418 -13.40 18.03 38.95
C LYS A 418 -14.71 17.23 39.03
N GLY A 419 -14.73 16.01 38.50
CA GLY A 419 -15.92 15.16 38.50
C GLY A 419 -17.03 15.69 37.62
N ILE A 420 -18.27 15.25 37.90
CA ILE A 420 -19.47 15.57 37.11
C ILE A 420 -20.01 17.01 37.28
N VAL A 421 -19.35 17.82 38.11
CA VAL A 421 -19.76 19.20 38.41
C VAL A 421 -18.93 20.19 37.61
N GLN A 422 -19.55 20.91 36.69
CA GLN A 422 -18.91 21.95 35.87
C GLN A 422 -18.75 23.25 36.65
N SER A 423 -19.82 23.72 37.29
CA SER A 423 -19.81 24.96 38.08
C SER A 423 -20.94 24.97 39.12
N ILE A 424 -20.87 25.91 40.06
CA ILE A 424 -21.92 26.16 41.05
C ILE A 424 -22.29 27.64 40.89
N VAL A 425 -23.56 27.91 40.63
CA VAL A 425 -24.08 29.26 40.41
C VAL A 425 -25.08 29.63 41.49
N GLY A 426 -25.14 30.91 41.85
CA GLY A 426 -26.01 31.40 42.91
C GLY A 426 -25.54 31.02 44.33
N GLN A 427 -26.27 31.50 45.32
CA GLN A 427 -25.98 31.34 46.75
C GLN A 427 -27.27 31.13 47.55
N GLY A 428 -27.16 30.58 48.76
CA GLY A 428 -28.30 30.32 49.65
C GLY A 428 -29.37 29.42 49.00
N TYR A 429 -30.64 29.84 49.10
CA TYR A 429 -31.79 29.15 48.50
C TYR A 429 -31.75 29.11 46.96
N HIS A 430 -30.95 29.96 46.31
CA HIS A 430 -30.82 30.03 44.84
C HIS A 430 -29.57 29.32 44.32
N ARG A 431 -28.87 28.55 45.16
CA ARG A 431 -27.68 27.80 44.75
C ARG A 431 -28.05 26.64 43.82
N LYS A 432 -27.46 26.62 42.63
CA LYS A 432 -27.62 25.56 41.62
C LYS A 432 -26.29 24.91 41.27
N ILE A 433 -26.31 23.61 40.99
CA ILE A 433 -25.17 22.85 40.50
C ILE A 433 -25.33 22.68 39.00
N VAL A 434 -24.34 23.13 38.23
CA VAL A 434 -24.27 22.90 36.79
C VAL A 434 -23.49 21.61 36.58
N LEU A 435 -24.17 20.58 36.08
CA LEU A 435 -23.51 19.33 35.69
C LEU A 435 -22.75 19.56 34.39
N ALA A 436 -21.59 18.95 34.30
CA ALA A 436 -20.87 18.87 33.04
C ALA A 436 -21.68 17.99 32.08
N SER A 437 -22.08 18.59 30.95
CA SER A 437 -22.77 17.89 29.87
C SER A 437 -21.82 17.83 28.67
N GLN A 438 -21.80 16.68 28.00
CA GLN A 438 -21.22 16.57 26.66
C GLN A 438 -22.21 17.24 25.69
N SER A 439 -22.23 18.57 25.63
CA SER A 439 -22.93 19.24 24.54
C SER A 439 -22.17 18.94 23.26
N ILE A 440 -22.86 18.27 22.33
CA ILE A 440 -22.56 18.09 20.91
C ILE A 440 -21.99 19.40 20.34
N GLN A 441 -20.67 19.55 20.37
CA GLN A 441 -19.93 20.61 19.69
C GLN A 441 -18.85 20.00 18.79
N ASN A 442 -19.12 18.81 18.23
CA ASN A 442 -18.29 18.24 17.17
C ASN A 442 -18.56 18.87 15.80
N THR A 443 -19.61 19.69 15.66
CA THR A 443 -19.78 20.59 14.52
C THR A 443 -19.02 21.89 14.76
N VAL A 444 -17.69 21.79 14.85
CA VAL A 444 -16.87 22.88 14.31
C VAL A 444 -17.02 22.74 12.80
N TYR A 445 -18.10 23.31 12.27
CA TYR A 445 -18.15 23.66 10.85
C TYR A 445 -16.91 24.51 10.61
N ASN A 446 -16.00 23.99 9.80
CA ASN A 446 -14.81 24.73 9.40
C ASN A 446 -15.27 25.79 8.38
N ASP A 447 -15.84 26.87 8.89
CA ASP A 447 -16.30 28.00 8.09
C ASP A 447 -15.08 28.65 7.43
N GLY A 448 -14.99 28.53 6.10
CA GLY A 448 -14.06 29.33 5.30
C GLY A 448 -12.93 28.61 4.57
N GLN A 449 -12.87 27.27 4.55
CA GLN A 449 -11.91 26.55 3.71
C GLN A 449 -12.51 26.17 2.36
N SER A 450 -11.76 26.40 1.27
CA SER A 450 -12.17 26.01 -0.09
C SER A 450 -12.41 24.51 -0.15
N SER A 451 -13.55 24.09 -0.68
CA SER A 451 -13.88 22.67 -0.92
C SER A 451 -12.87 21.94 -1.82
N ALA A 452 -11.99 22.68 -2.51
CA ALA A 452 -10.97 22.12 -3.39
C ALA A 452 -9.69 21.65 -2.66
N ILE A 453 -9.43 22.12 -1.43
CA ILE A 453 -8.23 21.76 -0.67
C ILE A 453 -8.59 20.62 0.29
N PRO A 454 -7.95 19.44 0.18
CA PRO A 454 -8.14 18.37 1.15
C PRO A 454 -7.78 18.82 2.56
N VAL A 455 -8.72 18.64 3.50
CA VAL A 455 -8.55 18.99 4.91
C VAL A 455 -8.82 17.73 5.73
N ALA A 456 -8.07 17.56 6.82
CA ALA A 456 -8.24 16.43 7.73
C ALA A 456 -9.53 16.57 8.57
N SER A 457 -10.69 16.44 7.94
CA SER A 457 -12.02 16.53 8.56
C SER A 457 -12.72 15.17 8.60
N VAL A 458 -13.78 15.07 9.43
CA VAL A 458 -14.58 13.83 9.54
C VAL A 458 -15.32 13.53 8.23
N GLU A 459 -15.78 14.55 7.51
CA GLU A 459 -16.40 14.44 6.19
C GLU A 459 -15.41 13.90 5.16
N PHE A 460 -14.17 14.39 5.18
CA PHE A 460 -13.12 13.88 4.30
C PHE A 460 -12.76 12.43 4.65
N ALA A 461 -12.84 12.04 5.93
CA ALA A 461 -12.69 10.65 6.35
C ALA A 461 -13.75 9.75 5.69
N ALA A 462 -15.00 10.20 5.64
CA ALA A 462 -16.10 9.45 5.00
C ALA A 462 -15.82 9.23 3.50
N ILE A 463 -15.33 10.25 2.79
CA ILE A 463 -14.92 10.14 1.38
C ILE A 463 -13.79 9.10 1.23
N CYS A 464 -12.76 9.19 2.08
CA CYS A 464 -11.64 8.25 2.06
C CYS A 464 -12.09 6.81 2.29
N LEU A 465 -12.97 6.57 3.27
CA LEU A 465 -13.47 5.23 3.58
C LEU A 465 -14.36 4.66 2.48
N ARG A 466 -15.18 5.50 1.84
CA ARG A 466 -15.95 5.11 0.66
C ARG A 466 -15.02 4.71 -0.50
N ASN A 467 -13.99 5.50 -0.78
CA ASN A 467 -12.99 5.15 -1.81
C ASN A 467 -12.27 3.85 -1.45
N ALA A 468 -11.89 3.67 -0.20
CA ALA A 468 -11.23 2.46 0.28
C ALA A 468 -12.12 1.22 0.05
N LEU A 469 -13.42 1.31 0.36
CA LEU A 469 -14.38 0.22 0.20
C LEU A 469 -14.63 -0.10 -1.28
N LEU A 470 -14.79 0.92 -2.14
CA LEU A 470 -15.00 0.76 -3.59
C LEU A 470 -13.82 0.11 -4.31
N LEU A 471 -12.62 0.24 -3.77
CA LEU A 471 -11.40 -0.37 -4.32
C LEU A 471 -11.16 -1.81 -3.83
N LEU A 472 -11.97 -2.32 -2.90
CA LEU A 472 -11.95 -3.74 -2.55
C LEU A 472 -12.73 -4.55 -3.59
N PRO A 473 -12.31 -5.77 -3.92
CA PRO A 473 -13.09 -6.66 -4.77
C PRO A 473 -14.41 -7.00 -4.08
N GLU A 474 -15.49 -7.01 -4.86
CA GLU A 474 -16.76 -7.54 -4.38
C GLU A 474 -16.56 -9.01 -3.98
N GLU A 475 -17.11 -9.39 -2.83
CA GLU A 475 -17.24 -10.80 -2.51
C GLU A 475 -18.13 -11.40 -3.59
N GLN A 476 -17.54 -12.23 -4.46
CA GLN A 476 -18.31 -13.22 -5.19
C GLN A 476 -19.01 -14.02 -4.09
N GLN A 477 -20.30 -13.74 -3.87
CA GLN A 477 -21.14 -14.63 -3.11
C GLN A 477 -21.05 -15.95 -3.85
N ASP A 478 -20.29 -16.91 -3.29
CA ASP A 478 -20.37 -18.29 -3.74
C ASP A 478 -21.87 -18.59 -3.84
N PRO A 479 -22.40 -18.94 -5.03
CA PRO A 479 -23.82 -19.14 -5.17
C PRO A 479 -24.19 -20.22 -4.17
N LYS A 480 -24.97 -19.82 -3.17
CA LYS A 480 -25.58 -20.74 -2.20
C LYS A 480 -26.11 -21.89 -3.02
N GLN A 481 -25.58 -23.09 -2.75
CA GLN A 481 -26.03 -24.33 -3.34
C GLN A 481 -27.55 -24.41 -3.22
N GLU A 482 -28.26 -23.96 -4.25
CA GLU A 482 -29.68 -24.22 -4.40
C GLU A 482 -29.78 -25.70 -4.77
N ASN A 483 -29.97 -26.51 -3.72
CA ASN A 483 -30.55 -27.83 -3.81
C ASN A 483 -31.86 -27.75 -4.59
N GLY A 484 -31.80 -28.06 -5.88
CA GLY A 484 -32.90 -27.95 -6.82
C GLY A 484 -32.92 -29.07 -7.86
N SER A 485 -32.88 -30.31 -7.39
CA SER A 485 -33.66 -31.46 -7.89
C SER A 485 -34.14 -31.45 -9.36
N LYS A 486 -33.64 -32.42 -10.16
CA LYS A 486 -34.28 -33.22 -11.25
C LYS A 486 -33.26 -33.42 -12.40
N SER A 487 -32.60 -34.57 -12.48
CA SER A 487 -33.05 -35.81 -13.15
C SER A 487 -33.08 -35.71 -14.68
N SER A 488 -32.33 -36.62 -15.31
CA SER A 488 -32.40 -37.10 -16.72
C SER A 488 -32.11 -36.05 -17.81
N SER A 489 -31.33 -36.31 -18.86
CA SER A 489 -31.17 -37.54 -19.62
C SER A 489 -29.86 -37.52 -20.42
N GLN A 490 -29.48 -38.72 -20.85
CA GLN A 490 -28.34 -39.07 -21.68
C GLN A 490 -28.27 -38.30 -23.01
N LEU A 491 -27.06 -37.90 -23.39
CA LEU A 491 -26.57 -37.97 -24.78
C LEU A 491 -25.19 -38.62 -24.74
N GLY A 492 -25.17 -39.91 -25.11
CA GLY A 492 -23.96 -40.64 -25.43
C GLY A 492 -23.58 -40.43 -26.91
N GLY A 493 -22.30 -40.61 -27.20
CA GLY A 493 -21.76 -40.61 -28.55
C GLY A 493 -20.23 -40.74 -28.53
N ASN A 494 -19.76 -41.98 -28.64
CA ASN A 494 -18.39 -42.38 -28.98
C ASN A 494 -17.89 -41.58 -30.22
N THR A 495 -16.59 -41.39 -30.49
CA THR A 495 -15.65 -42.41 -30.99
C THR A 495 -14.26 -41.78 -31.19
N GLU A 496 -13.20 -42.55 -30.87
CA GLU A 496 -11.86 -42.59 -31.49
C GLU A 496 -10.91 -41.36 -31.51
N SER A 497 -9.81 -41.54 -30.75
CA SER A 497 -8.42 -41.52 -31.22
C SER A 497 -7.87 -40.28 -31.94
N SER A 498 -7.12 -39.45 -31.23
CA SER A 498 -5.90 -38.81 -31.77
C SER A 498 -4.97 -38.37 -30.63
N GLU A 499 -3.77 -38.91 -30.66
CA GLU A 499 -2.63 -38.55 -29.83
C GLU A 499 -2.07 -37.17 -30.22
N SER A 500 -1.34 -36.56 -29.30
CA SER A 500 -0.38 -35.46 -29.51
C SER A 500 -0.94 -34.08 -29.90
N SER A 501 -1.42 -33.34 -28.90
CA SER A 501 -1.12 -31.91 -28.76
C SER A 501 -1.22 -31.59 -27.27
N GLU A 502 -0.09 -31.56 -26.56
CA GLU A 502 0.01 -30.86 -25.28
C GLU A 502 -0.06 -29.36 -25.57
N THR A 503 -1.22 -28.90 -26.03
CA THR A 503 -1.57 -27.50 -26.01
C THR A 503 -1.55 -27.14 -24.54
N CYS A 504 -0.63 -26.24 -24.18
CA CYS A 504 -0.58 -25.57 -22.89
C CYS A 504 -1.89 -24.80 -22.71
N SER A 505 -2.97 -25.54 -22.42
CA SER A 505 -4.15 -25.03 -21.78
C SER A 505 -3.63 -24.50 -20.47
N SER A 506 -3.50 -23.18 -20.44
CA SER A 506 -3.40 -22.35 -19.26
C SER A 506 -4.54 -22.74 -18.33
N LYS A 507 -4.34 -23.84 -17.60
CA LYS A 507 -4.80 -23.98 -16.22
C LYS A 507 -4.11 -22.83 -15.53
N SER A 508 -4.78 -21.68 -15.60
CA SER A 508 -4.57 -20.56 -14.71
C SER A 508 -4.57 -21.18 -13.32
N HIS A 509 -3.38 -21.46 -12.80
CA HIS A 509 -3.19 -21.60 -11.38
C HIS A 509 -3.98 -20.44 -10.80
N ASP A 510 -4.96 -20.77 -9.97
CA ASP A 510 -5.81 -19.83 -9.24
C ASP A 510 -4.93 -19.14 -8.18
N GLY A 511 -3.84 -18.54 -8.67
CA GLY A 511 -2.80 -17.90 -7.92
C GLY A 511 -3.48 -16.75 -7.23
N ASP A 512 -3.47 -16.83 -5.89
CA ASP A 512 -4.04 -15.86 -4.97
C ASP A 512 -4.16 -14.50 -5.66
N LYS A 513 -5.39 -14.08 -5.99
CA LYS A 513 -5.65 -12.79 -6.65
C LYS A 513 -5.15 -11.68 -5.73
N PHE A 514 -3.87 -11.34 -5.82
CA PHE A 514 -3.25 -10.27 -5.08
C PHE A 514 -3.79 -8.95 -5.61
N ILE A 515 -4.21 -8.06 -4.71
CA ILE A 515 -4.59 -6.70 -5.12
C ILE A 515 -3.33 -5.84 -5.10
N PRO A 516 -2.97 -5.17 -6.21
CA PRO A 516 -1.89 -4.19 -6.21
C PRO A 516 -2.15 -3.10 -5.16
N ALA A 517 -1.18 -2.86 -4.28
CA ALA A 517 -1.28 -1.83 -3.25
C ALA A 517 -0.01 -0.95 -3.18
N PRO A 518 0.48 -0.40 -4.32
CA PRO A 518 1.67 0.43 -4.32
C PRO A 518 1.49 1.67 -3.42
N PRO A 519 2.56 2.20 -2.79
CA PRO A 519 3.94 1.75 -2.91
C PRO A 519 4.28 0.54 -1.98
N SER A 520 3.29 0.00 -1.28
CA SER A 520 3.45 -1.17 -0.41
C SER A 520 3.31 -2.50 -1.18
N SER A 521 3.64 -3.62 -0.53
CA SER A 521 3.42 -4.94 -1.12
C SER A 521 1.93 -5.18 -1.40
N PRO A 522 1.60 -5.97 -2.45
CA PRO A 522 0.23 -6.36 -2.74
C PRO A 522 -0.47 -6.97 -1.53
N LEU A 523 -1.78 -6.76 -1.45
CA LEU A 523 -2.63 -7.30 -0.39
C LEU A 523 -2.86 -8.79 -0.61
N ARG A 524 -2.53 -9.59 0.41
CA ARG A 524 -2.91 -11.02 0.46
C ARG A 524 -4.34 -11.18 0.96
N LYS A 525 -4.97 -12.33 0.70
CA LYS A 525 -6.36 -12.63 1.12
C LYS A 525 -6.64 -12.30 2.60
N GLN A 526 -5.79 -12.75 3.52
CA GLN A 526 -5.98 -12.47 4.96
C GLN A 526 -5.81 -10.98 5.31
N GLU A 527 -4.88 -10.29 4.64
CA GLU A 527 -4.69 -8.85 4.84
C GLU A 527 -5.87 -8.05 4.29
N LEU A 528 -6.48 -8.54 3.21
CA LEU A 528 -7.67 -7.96 2.60
C LEU A 528 -8.90 -8.09 3.51
N GLU A 529 -9.14 -9.27 4.07
CA GLU A 529 -10.19 -9.52 5.07
C GLU A 529 -10.03 -8.56 6.28
N ASN A 530 -8.81 -8.42 6.80
CA ASN A 530 -8.51 -7.51 7.90
C ASN A 530 -8.69 -6.03 7.53
N LEU A 531 -8.31 -5.66 6.30
CA LEU A 531 -8.47 -4.31 5.78
C LEU A 531 -9.96 -3.94 5.67
N LYS A 532 -10.79 -4.85 5.14
CA LYS A 532 -12.26 -4.68 5.05
C LYS A 532 -12.87 -4.45 6.42
N CYS A 533 -12.52 -5.27 7.42
CA CYS A 533 -13.00 -5.09 8.79
C CYS A 533 -12.60 -3.73 9.37
N SER A 534 -11.36 -3.29 9.11
CA SER A 534 -10.87 -1.99 9.59
C SER A 534 -11.61 -0.82 8.93
N ILE A 535 -11.85 -0.89 7.62
CA ILE A 535 -12.63 0.11 6.87
C ILE A 535 -14.05 0.18 7.42
N LEU A 536 -14.74 -0.95 7.56
CA LEU A 536 -16.12 -0.99 8.07
C LEU A 536 -16.23 -0.41 9.49
N ALA A 537 -15.29 -0.74 10.37
CA ALA A 537 -15.26 -0.19 11.73
C ALA A 537 -15.06 1.33 11.72
N CYS A 538 -14.12 1.84 10.92
CA CYS A 538 -13.91 3.27 10.75
C CYS A 538 -15.12 3.96 10.11
N SER A 539 -15.78 3.33 9.13
CA SER A 539 -16.98 3.87 8.47
C SER A 539 -18.15 3.99 9.44
N ALA A 540 -18.36 2.98 10.29
CA ALA A 540 -19.39 3.04 11.32
C ALA A 540 -19.12 4.18 12.31
N TYR A 541 -17.88 4.30 12.80
CA TYR A 541 -17.49 5.40 13.70
C TYR A 541 -17.67 6.79 13.06
N VAL A 542 -17.21 6.97 11.81
CA VAL A 542 -17.33 8.25 11.10
C VAL A 542 -18.78 8.59 10.82
N ALA A 543 -19.61 7.62 10.43
CA ALA A 543 -21.03 7.82 10.21
C ALA A 543 -21.76 8.25 11.50
N LEU A 544 -21.45 7.64 12.65
CA LEU A 544 -21.95 8.10 13.96
C LEU A 544 -21.53 9.54 14.25
N ALA A 545 -20.25 9.87 14.03
CA ALA A 545 -19.72 11.21 14.27
C ALA A 545 -20.38 12.29 13.37
N LEU A 546 -20.81 11.92 12.17
CA LEU A 546 -21.56 12.77 11.24
C LEU A 546 -23.08 12.78 11.50
N GLY A 547 -23.58 11.93 12.40
CA GLY A 547 -25.01 11.76 12.68
C GLY A 547 -25.79 10.94 11.65
N ASP A 548 -25.10 10.29 10.69
CA ASP A 548 -25.71 9.36 9.74
C ASP A 548 -25.87 7.97 10.38
N ASN A 549 -26.89 7.87 11.24
CA ASN A 549 -27.13 6.65 12.02
C ASN A 549 -27.54 5.44 11.17
N LEU A 550 -28.14 5.66 10.00
CA LEU A 550 -28.53 4.57 9.10
C LEU A 550 -27.30 3.92 8.47
N MET A 551 -26.37 4.74 7.97
CA MET A 551 -25.11 4.23 7.43
C MET A 551 -24.22 3.64 8.51
N ALA A 552 -24.21 4.23 9.71
CA ALA A 552 -23.48 3.68 10.85
C ALA A 552 -23.94 2.26 11.18
N LEU A 553 -25.26 2.03 11.28
CA LEU A 553 -25.82 0.71 11.53
C LEU A 553 -25.46 -0.28 10.42
N ASN A 554 -25.64 0.12 9.16
CA ASN A 554 -25.30 -0.73 8.01
C ASN A 554 -23.83 -1.19 8.04
N HIS A 555 -22.88 -0.28 8.29
CA HIS A 555 -21.47 -0.63 8.39
C HIS A 555 -21.15 -1.50 9.61
N ALA A 556 -21.79 -1.25 10.76
CA ALA A 556 -21.61 -2.06 11.96
C ALA A 556 -22.15 -3.49 11.76
N ASP A 557 -23.30 -3.65 11.11
CA ASP A 557 -23.86 -4.96 10.78
C ASP A 557 -22.99 -5.72 9.79
N GLN A 558 -22.52 -5.05 8.72
CA GLN A 558 -21.59 -5.65 7.77
C GLN A 558 -20.27 -6.08 8.43
N LEU A 559 -19.79 -5.30 9.42
CA LEU A 559 -18.61 -5.65 10.22
C LEU A 559 -18.86 -6.92 11.04
N LEU A 560 -20.00 -6.99 11.75
CA LEU A 560 -20.37 -8.13 12.58
C LEU A 560 -20.65 -9.40 11.77
N GLN A 561 -21.01 -9.26 10.49
CA GLN A 561 -21.19 -10.37 9.55
C GLN A 561 -19.87 -10.93 8.98
N GLN A 562 -18.72 -10.27 9.21
CA GLN A 562 -17.44 -10.77 8.70
C GLN A 562 -17.06 -12.11 9.36
N PRO A 563 -16.68 -13.15 8.59
CA PRO A 563 -16.48 -14.51 9.12
C PRO A 563 -15.30 -14.61 10.09
N LYS A 564 -14.26 -13.79 9.90
CA LYS A 564 -13.08 -13.72 10.75
C LYS A 564 -12.92 -12.34 11.34
N LEU A 565 -13.69 -12.05 12.39
CA LEU A 565 -13.66 -10.77 13.10
C LEU A 565 -12.84 -10.90 14.39
N SER A 566 -11.90 -9.97 14.62
CA SER A 566 -11.17 -9.92 15.90
C SER A 566 -12.13 -9.60 17.05
N GLY A 567 -11.84 -10.10 18.25
CA GLY A 567 -12.64 -9.78 19.45
C GLY A 567 -12.78 -8.28 19.65
N SER A 568 -11.70 -7.53 19.33
CA SER A 568 -11.73 -6.09 19.48
C SER A 568 -12.70 -5.36 18.56
N LEU A 569 -12.77 -5.78 17.29
CA LEU A 569 -13.65 -5.19 16.29
C LEU A 569 -15.08 -5.67 16.47
N LYS A 570 -15.29 -6.91 16.95
CA LYS A 570 -16.61 -7.41 17.36
C LYS A 570 -17.21 -6.56 18.48
N PHE A 571 -16.42 -6.26 19.51
CA PHE A 571 -16.81 -5.37 20.59
C PHE A 571 -17.24 -3.99 20.05
N LEU A 572 -16.43 -3.38 19.17
CA LEU A 572 -16.76 -2.08 18.57
C LEU A 572 -18.01 -2.15 17.68
N GLY A 573 -18.16 -3.21 16.87
CA GLY A 573 -19.33 -3.41 16.02
C GLY A 573 -20.64 -3.43 16.82
N HIS A 574 -20.66 -4.13 17.95
CA HIS A 574 -21.83 -4.12 18.84
C HIS A 574 -22.09 -2.75 19.47
N LEU A 575 -21.06 -2.03 19.90
CA LEU A 575 -21.22 -0.69 20.44
C LEU A 575 -21.77 0.29 19.39
N TYR A 576 -21.18 0.31 18.20
CA TYR A 576 -21.60 1.21 17.12
C TYR A 576 -23.01 0.89 16.64
N ALA A 577 -23.37 -0.38 16.50
CA ALA A 577 -24.74 -0.79 16.16
C ALA A 577 -25.74 -0.36 17.24
N ALA A 578 -25.41 -0.56 18.52
CA ALA A 578 -26.27 -0.16 19.63
C ALA A 578 -26.50 1.35 19.69
N GLU A 579 -25.44 2.15 19.50
CA GLU A 579 -25.54 3.61 19.47
C GLU A 579 -26.40 4.09 18.30
N ALA A 580 -26.16 3.56 17.10
CA ALA A 580 -26.98 3.87 15.92
C ALA A 580 -28.45 3.49 16.14
N LEU A 581 -28.73 2.30 16.70
CA LEU A 581 -30.10 1.84 16.98
C LEU A 581 -30.80 2.70 18.02
N ILE A 582 -30.09 3.16 19.08
CA ILE A 582 -30.66 4.10 20.07
C ILE A 582 -31.03 5.42 19.39
N SER A 583 -30.14 5.98 18.55
CA SER A 583 -30.41 7.21 17.80
C SER A 583 -31.54 7.07 16.78
N LEU A 584 -31.82 5.84 16.33
CA LEU A 584 -32.94 5.48 15.46
C LEU A 584 -34.21 5.06 16.25
N ASP A 585 -34.25 5.26 17.57
CA ASP A 585 -35.34 4.87 18.48
C ASP A 585 -35.67 3.36 18.49
N ARG A 586 -34.74 2.53 18.05
CA ARG A 586 -34.84 1.05 18.05
C ARG A 586 -34.16 0.45 19.29
N ILE A 587 -34.58 0.90 20.47
CA ILE A 587 -33.90 0.59 21.74
C ILE A 587 -33.93 -0.92 22.07
N SER A 588 -35.01 -1.62 21.70
CA SER A 588 -35.13 -3.08 21.89
C SER A 588 -34.03 -3.85 21.17
N ASP A 589 -33.70 -3.45 19.94
CA ASP A 589 -32.66 -4.08 19.14
C ASP A 589 -31.28 -3.72 19.71
N ALA A 590 -31.09 -2.46 20.13
CA ALA A 590 -29.85 -2.01 20.77
C ALA A 590 -29.49 -2.84 22.01
N ILE A 591 -30.49 -3.20 22.82
CA ILE A 591 -30.31 -4.06 24.01
C ILE A 591 -29.68 -5.41 23.66
N THR A 592 -30.01 -5.98 22.49
CA THR A 592 -29.43 -7.26 22.06
C THR A 592 -27.93 -7.15 21.77
N HIS A 593 -27.47 -6.04 21.19
CA HIS A 593 -26.06 -5.78 20.95
C HIS A 593 -25.30 -5.46 22.26
N LEU A 594 -25.96 -4.79 23.21
CA LEU A 594 -25.38 -4.42 24.51
C LEU A 594 -25.31 -5.58 25.53
N ASN A 595 -25.70 -6.79 25.16
CA ASN A 595 -25.54 -7.96 26.03
C ASN A 595 -24.04 -8.21 26.33
N PRO A 596 -23.59 -8.20 27.61
CA PRO A 596 -22.20 -8.47 27.97
C PRO A 596 -21.66 -9.83 27.51
N GLU A 597 -22.54 -10.81 27.24
CA GLU A 597 -22.17 -12.12 26.70
C GLU A 597 -21.61 -12.04 25.27
N ASN A 598 -21.95 -10.99 24.52
CA ASN A 598 -21.37 -10.75 23.19
C ASN A 598 -19.85 -10.51 23.24
N VAL A 599 -19.32 -10.14 24.41
CA VAL A 599 -17.89 -9.92 24.65
C VAL A 599 -17.24 -11.20 25.16
N THR A 600 -16.56 -11.90 24.24
CA THR A 600 -15.80 -13.12 24.53
C THR A 600 -14.29 -12.92 24.45
N ASP A 601 -13.82 -11.92 23.69
CA ASP A 601 -12.42 -11.59 23.47
C ASP A 601 -12.26 -10.08 23.20
N VAL A 602 -11.07 -9.54 23.47
CA VAL A 602 -10.69 -8.13 23.23
C VAL A 602 -9.37 -8.00 22.46
N SER A 603 -8.88 -9.09 21.85
CA SER A 603 -7.63 -9.07 21.09
C SER A 603 -7.70 -8.21 19.83
N LEU A 604 -6.63 -7.45 19.57
CA LEU A 604 -6.53 -6.53 18.42
C LEU A 604 -6.23 -7.23 17.09
N GLY A 605 -5.85 -8.50 17.10
CA GLY A 605 -5.44 -9.22 15.89
C GLY A 605 -5.93 -10.65 15.89
N ILE A 606 -6.20 -11.16 14.69
CA ILE A 606 -6.50 -12.57 14.48
C ILE A 606 -5.19 -13.32 14.67
N SER A 607 -5.15 -14.26 15.63
CA SER A 607 -4.02 -15.18 15.80
C SER A 607 -3.70 -15.82 14.45
N SER A 608 -2.62 -15.37 13.82
CA SER A 608 -2.18 -15.91 12.53
C SER A 608 -1.62 -17.30 12.81
N ASN A 609 -2.43 -18.34 12.61
CA ASN A 609 -1.91 -19.71 12.49
C ASN A 609 -1.18 -19.84 11.15
N GLU A 610 -0.04 -19.15 10.99
CA GLU A 610 0.93 -19.45 9.93
C GLU A 610 2.18 -20.05 10.60
N GLN A 611 2.11 -21.37 10.78
CA GLN A 611 3.28 -22.22 11.05
C GLN A 611 4.19 -22.39 9.82
N ASP A 612 3.94 -21.69 8.70
CA ASP A 612 4.87 -21.65 7.56
C ASP A 612 6.11 -20.78 7.77
N GLN A 613 6.31 -20.27 8.98
CA GLN A 613 7.62 -19.83 9.43
C GLN A 613 8.50 -21.06 9.65
N GLY A 614 9.17 -21.50 8.59
CA GLY A 614 10.39 -22.29 8.71
C GLY A 614 11.24 -21.69 9.81
N SER A 615 11.50 -22.50 10.84
CA SER A 615 12.10 -22.18 12.14
C SER A 615 13.58 -21.74 12.06
N ASP A 616 13.92 -20.86 11.13
CA ASP A 616 15.20 -20.16 11.05
C ASP A 616 15.00 -18.68 11.48
N LYS A 617 14.13 -18.44 12.49
CA LYS A 617 14.19 -17.22 13.31
C LYS A 617 15.59 -17.20 13.92
N GLY A 618 16.32 -16.10 13.71
CA GLY A 618 17.66 -15.95 14.27
C GLY A 618 17.64 -16.28 15.76
N GLU A 619 18.64 -17.04 16.20
CA GLU A 619 18.92 -17.31 17.60
C GLU A 619 18.88 -15.99 18.38
N ASN A 620 18.00 -15.93 19.38
CA ASN A 620 18.06 -15.04 20.54
C ASN A 620 18.45 -13.58 20.27
N GLU A 621 17.49 -12.71 20.00
CA GLU A 621 17.25 -11.59 20.91
C GLU A 621 15.75 -11.60 21.17
N ALA A 622 15.37 -11.81 22.43
CA ALA A 622 13.99 -11.63 22.85
C ALA A 622 13.51 -10.32 22.25
N MET A 623 12.53 -10.40 21.35
CA MET A 623 11.76 -9.24 20.94
C MET A 623 11.49 -8.51 22.24
N GLU A 624 12.04 -7.31 22.38
CA GLU A 624 11.50 -6.37 23.33
C GLU A 624 10.03 -6.30 22.96
N SER A 625 9.24 -7.12 23.64
CA SER A 625 7.80 -7.04 23.74
C SER A 625 7.51 -5.78 24.55
N SER A 626 8.10 -4.66 24.14
CA SER A 626 7.58 -3.33 24.29
C SER A 626 6.25 -3.41 23.58
N GLY A 627 5.23 -3.71 24.39
CA GLY A 627 4.07 -4.44 23.96
C GLY A 627 3.40 -3.82 22.75
N LYS A 628 2.56 -4.64 22.13
CA LYS A 628 1.28 -4.17 21.60
C LYS A 628 0.60 -3.37 22.73
N ARG A 629 1.03 -2.14 22.99
CA ARG A 629 0.35 -1.22 23.88
C ARG A 629 -0.94 -0.97 23.15
N ALA A 630 -1.99 -1.68 23.59
CA ALA A 630 -3.33 -1.32 23.23
C ALA A 630 -3.43 0.20 23.43
N PRO A 631 -3.97 0.96 22.46
CA PRO A 631 -4.22 2.38 22.67
C PRO A 631 -4.89 2.55 24.03
N GLN A 632 -4.46 3.53 24.81
CA GLN A 632 -4.86 3.68 26.22
C GLN A 632 -6.38 3.84 26.41
N CYS A 633 -7.12 4.04 25.31
CA CYS A 633 -8.57 4.15 25.20
C CYS A 633 -9.29 2.80 24.97
N TYR A 634 -8.57 1.71 24.69
CA TYR A 634 -9.17 0.39 24.44
C TYR A 634 -9.28 -0.42 25.74
N PRO A 635 -10.38 -1.17 25.98
CA PRO A 635 -10.51 -2.00 27.18
C PRO A 635 -9.35 -3.00 27.28
N SER A 636 -8.66 -2.98 28.42
CA SER A 636 -7.47 -3.81 28.68
C SER A 636 -7.79 -5.29 28.95
N SER A 637 -9.06 -5.61 29.20
CA SER A 637 -9.53 -6.95 29.52
C SER A 637 -10.99 -7.15 29.10
N VAL A 638 -11.38 -8.41 28.95
CA VAL A 638 -12.79 -8.80 28.71
C VAL A 638 -13.70 -8.25 29.82
N ASN A 639 -13.24 -8.24 31.07
CA ASN A 639 -14.01 -7.68 32.19
C ASN A 639 -14.24 -6.17 32.04
N SER A 640 -13.22 -5.43 31.62
CA SER A 640 -13.35 -3.99 31.33
C SER A 640 -14.35 -3.73 30.21
N ALA A 641 -14.26 -4.50 29.11
CA ALA A 641 -15.20 -4.40 28.00
C ALA A 641 -16.65 -4.75 28.40
N ARG A 642 -16.85 -5.82 29.18
CA ARG A 642 -18.18 -6.18 29.73
C ARG A 642 -18.75 -5.12 30.66
N THR A 643 -17.89 -4.45 31.43
CA THR A 643 -18.31 -3.34 32.30
C THR A 643 -18.85 -2.17 31.45
N VAL A 644 -18.17 -1.82 30.36
CA VAL A 644 -18.65 -0.79 29.42
C VAL A 644 -19.99 -1.18 28.80
N MET A 645 -20.15 -2.45 28.37
CA MET A 645 -21.43 -2.96 27.87
C MET A 645 -22.56 -2.83 28.90
N LEU A 646 -22.29 -3.17 30.17
CA LEU A 646 -23.29 -3.06 31.25
C LEU A 646 -23.72 -1.61 31.53
N PHE A 647 -22.79 -0.65 31.52
CA PHE A 647 -23.16 0.75 31.70
C PHE A 647 -24.05 1.25 30.55
N ASN A 648 -23.70 0.93 29.31
CA ASN A 648 -24.49 1.30 28.14
C ASN A 648 -25.85 0.58 28.12
N LEU A 649 -25.89 -0.71 28.52
CA LEU A 649 -27.13 -1.47 28.68
C LEU A 649 -28.03 -0.83 29.75
N GLY A 650 -27.45 -0.35 30.86
CA GLY A 650 -28.16 0.40 31.87
C GLY A 650 -28.80 1.67 31.32
N SER A 651 -28.07 2.42 30.48
CA SER A 651 -28.59 3.60 29.77
C SER A 651 -29.75 3.23 28.83
N ALA A 652 -29.64 2.14 28.07
CA ALA A 652 -30.72 1.68 27.20
C ALA A 652 -32.00 1.31 27.98
N TYR A 653 -31.86 0.64 29.13
CA TYR A 653 -33.00 0.36 30.01
C TYR A 653 -33.61 1.62 30.61
N CYS A 654 -32.81 2.64 30.94
CA CYS A 654 -33.32 3.94 31.36
C CYS A 654 -34.18 4.61 30.29
N LEU A 655 -33.77 4.55 29.02
CA LEU A 655 -34.56 5.08 27.90
C LEU A 655 -35.91 4.36 27.74
N ARG A 656 -35.98 3.08 28.10
CA ARG A 656 -37.23 2.30 28.17
C ARG A 656 -38.02 2.45 29.47
N SER A 657 -37.59 3.32 30.39
CA SER A 657 -38.17 3.44 31.74
C SER A 657 -38.13 2.14 32.56
N GLU A 658 -37.23 1.20 32.24
CA GLU A 658 -37.04 -0.07 32.96
C GLU A 658 -35.99 0.09 34.08
N TYR A 659 -36.28 0.96 35.04
CA TYR A 659 -35.32 1.43 36.06
C TYR A 659 -34.74 0.31 36.93
N ASP A 660 -35.52 -0.73 37.26
CA ASP A 660 -35.03 -1.86 38.04
C ASP A 660 -33.95 -2.67 37.31
N LYS A 661 -34.10 -2.84 35.99
CA LYS A 661 -33.09 -3.53 35.18
C LYS A 661 -31.85 -2.67 34.98
N ALA A 662 -32.04 -1.36 34.75
CA ALA A 662 -30.95 -0.40 34.70
C ALA A 662 -30.11 -0.40 35.98
N ARG A 663 -30.77 -0.41 37.15
CA ARG A 663 -30.10 -0.49 38.46
C ARG A 663 -29.32 -1.80 38.63
N LYS A 664 -29.87 -2.95 38.21
CA LYS A 664 -29.14 -4.23 38.22
C LYS A 664 -27.88 -4.17 37.36
N CYS A 665 -27.95 -3.60 36.16
CA CYS A 665 -26.79 -3.43 35.28
C CYS A 665 -25.70 -2.58 35.94
N LEU A 666 -26.08 -1.45 36.55
CA LEU A 666 -25.16 -0.57 37.26
C LEU A 666 -24.48 -1.26 38.44
N HIS A 667 -25.22 -2.03 39.24
CA HIS A 667 -24.64 -2.80 40.36
C HIS A 667 -23.66 -3.87 39.88
N GLN A 668 -24.01 -4.59 38.82
CA GLN A 668 -23.14 -5.59 38.23
C GLN A 668 -21.86 -4.94 37.68
N ALA A 669 -21.97 -3.83 36.94
CA ALA A 669 -20.82 -3.09 36.43
C ALA A 669 -19.92 -2.58 37.55
N ALA A 670 -20.50 -1.98 38.60
CA ALA A 670 -19.77 -1.47 39.76
C ALA A 670 -19.02 -2.56 40.54
N SER A 671 -19.48 -3.82 40.49
CA SER A 671 -18.78 -4.96 41.10
C SER A 671 -17.58 -5.45 40.29
N MET A 672 -17.49 -5.08 39.01
CA MET A 672 -16.46 -5.54 38.07
C MET A 672 -15.31 -4.54 37.89
N ILE A 673 -15.49 -3.29 38.32
CA ILE A 673 -14.54 -2.20 38.13
C ILE A 673 -14.16 -1.54 39.46
N HIS A 674 -12.92 -1.08 39.58
CA HIS A 674 -12.49 -0.38 40.78
C HIS A 674 -13.23 0.97 40.90
N PRO A 675 -13.68 1.40 42.11
CA PRO A 675 -14.47 2.64 42.27
C PRO A 675 -13.82 3.92 41.73
N LYS A 676 -12.48 3.95 41.62
CA LYS A 676 -11.74 5.09 41.06
C LYS A 676 -11.67 5.10 39.53
N GLU A 677 -12.03 4.00 38.88
CA GLU A 677 -12.00 3.82 37.42
C GLU A 677 -13.40 3.93 36.80
N VAL A 678 -14.43 4.16 37.62
CA VAL A 678 -15.80 4.34 37.15
C VAL A 678 -15.88 5.59 36.25
N PRO A 679 -16.40 5.46 35.01
CA PRO A 679 -16.52 6.59 34.12
C PRO A 679 -17.54 7.60 34.66
N PRO A 680 -17.31 8.92 34.47
CA PRO A 680 -18.22 9.95 34.94
C PRO A 680 -19.67 9.79 34.42
N GLU A 681 -19.84 9.25 33.21
CA GLU A 681 -21.12 8.94 32.57
C GLU A 681 -21.93 7.91 33.37
N ALA A 682 -21.26 6.92 33.99
CA ALA A 682 -21.92 5.96 34.86
C ALA A 682 -22.46 6.61 36.15
N ILE A 683 -21.77 7.64 36.66
CA ILE A 683 -22.25 8.43 37.80
C ILE A 683 -23.49 9.23 37.39
N LEU A 684 -23.48 9.85 36.20
CA LEU A 684 -24.65 10.57 35.67
C LEU A 684 -25.86 9.64 35.46
N LEU A 685 -25.64 8.44 34.93
CA LEU A 685 -26.67 7.41 34.80
C LEU A 685 -27.28 7.06 36.16
N ALA A 686 -26.45 6.90 37.19
CA ALA A 686 -26.91 6.60 38.53
C ALA A 686 -27.66 7.77 39.19
N VAL A 687 -27.19 9.00 38.98
CA VAL A 687 -27.89 10.22 39.40
C VAL A 687 -29.26 10.30 38.73
N TYR A 688 -29.35 10.04 37.44
CA TYR A 688 -30.61 9.99 36.70
C TYR A 688 -31.57 8.96 37.30
N LEU A 689 -31.11 7.74 37.59
CA LEU A 689 -31.91 6.69 38.23
C LEU A 689 -32.45 7.10 39.60
N GLU A 690 -31.64 7.76 40.43
CA GLU A 690 -32.09 8.21 41.75
C GLU A 690 -33.07 9.38 41.65
N LEU A 691 -32.91 10.27 40.67
CA LEU A 691 -33.88 11.34 40.41
C LEU A 691 -35.22 10.80 39.91
N GLN A 692 -35.22 9.82 39.00
CA GLN A 692 -36.45 9.17 38.52
C GLN A 692 -37.21 8.46 39.64
N ASN A 693 -36.50 7.93 40.65
CA ASN A 693 -37.12 7.31 41.82
C ASN A 693 -37.51 8.31 42.93
N GLY A 694 -37.35 9.62 42.72
CA GLY A 694 -37.65 10.65 43.72
C GLY A 694 -36.58 10.80 44.83
N ASN A 695 -35.48 10.07 44.76
CA ASN A 695 -34.39 10.07 45.75
C ASN A 695 -33.40 11.23 45.53
N THR A 696 -33.92 12.46 45.53
CA THR A 696 -33.14 13.69 45.27
C THR A 696 -31.94 13.86 46.21
N GLN A 697 -32.07 13.46 47.47
CA GLN A 697 -30.99 13.53 48.45
C GLN A 697 -29.84 12.57 48.12
N LEU A 698 -30.15 11.35 47.65
CA LEU A 698 -29.12 10.38 47.26
C LEU A 698 -28.42 10.82 45.97
N ALA A 699 -29.19 11.25 44.97
CA ALA A 699 -28.65 11.85 43.74
C ALA A 699 -27.68 13.00 44.06
N LEU A 700 -28.05 13.92 44.95
CA LEU A 700 -27.19 15.02 45.39
C LEU A 700 -25.92 14.53 46.11
N GLN A 701 -25.99 13.46 46.89
CA GLN A 701 -24.81 12.87 47.53
C GLN A 701 -23.86 12.25 46.51
N MET A 702 -24.38 11.57 45.48
CA MET A 702 -23.58 11.00 44.39
C MET A 702 -22.85 12.10 43.62
N ILE A 703 -23.54 13.20 43.30
CA ILE A 703 -22.94 14.39 42.67
C ILE A 703 -21.82 14.98 43.54
N LYS A 704 -22.07 15.19 44.84
CA LYS A 704 -21.09 15.79 45.76
C LYS A 704 -19.86 14.92 45.98
N ARG A 705 -20.02 13.60 46.07
CA ARG A 705 -18.91 12.65 46.29
C ARG A 705 -18.20 12.24 44.99
N ASN A 706 -18.84 12.47 43.84
CA ASN A 706 -18.37 12.03 42.54
C ASN A 706 -18.02 10.52 42.52
N GLN A 707 -18.90 9.71 43.09
CA GLN A 707 -18.72 8.26 43.23
C GLN A 707 -20.08 7.56 43.14
N LEU A 708 -20.08 6.33 42.62
CA LEU A 708 -21.21 5.42 42.77
C LEU A 708 -21.36 5.04 44.24
N LEU A 709 -22.54 5.24 44.81
CA LEU A 709 -22.84 4.84 46.18
C LEU A 709 -23.48 3.44 46.17
N PRO A 710 -23.09 2.53 47.08
CA PRO A 710 -23.81 1.28 47.27
C PRO A 710 -25.27 1.58 47.58
N ALA A 711 -26.20 0.86 46.95
CA ALA A 711 -27.60 0.95 47.32
C ALA A 711 -27.73 0.62 48.81
N VAL A 712 -28.18 1.59 49.60
CA VAL A 712 -28.63 1.34 50.97
C VAL A 712 -29.74 0.31 50.82
N LYS A 713 -29.57 -0.88 51.41
CA LYS A 713 -30.60 -1.93 51.41
C LYS A 713 -31.92 -1.27 51.81
N ALA A 714 -32.85 -1.15 50.86
CA ALA A 714 -34.19 -0.71 51.15
C ALA A 714 -34.77 -1.75 52.13
N HIS A 715 -34.91 -1.36 53.39
CA HIS A 715 -35.61 -2.15 54.39
C HIS A 715 -37.05 -2.28 53.90
N SER A 716 -37.36 -3.43 53.29
CA SER A 716 -38.72 -3.90 53.11
C SER A 716 -39.33 -4.13 54.50
N ASP A 717 -40.33 -3.31 54.80
CA ASP A 717 -41.44 -3.58 55.70
C ASP A 717 -41.15 -4.14 57.10
N VAL A 718 -41.19 -3.25 58.09
CA VAL A 718 -41.98 -3.53 59.30
C VAL A 718 -42.85 -2.31 59.60
N ARG A 719 -44.08 -2.33 59.06
CA ARG A 719 -45.23 -1.70 59.70
C ARG A 719 -45.32 -2.19 61.15
N LYS A 720 -44.81 -1.40 62.10
CA LYS A 720 -45.36 -1.38 63.46
C LYS A 720 -45.64 0.05 63.85
N LYS A 721 -46.92 0.39 63.68
CA LYS A 721 -47.59 1.51 64.36
C LYS A 721 -47.37 1.37 65.86
N THR A 722 -46.72 2.33 66.50
CA THR A 722 -47.06 2.77 67.86
C THR A 722 -46.81 4.27 67.95
N VAL A 723 -47.88 5.06 67.80
CA VAL A 723 -48.54 5.86 68.86
C VAL A 723 -47.84 7.21 69.12
N PHE A 724 -48.59 8.25 68.75
CA PHE A 724 -48.48 9.67 69.08
C PHE A 724 -48.01 9.96 70.51
N GLN A 725 -47.24 11.04 70.68
CA GLN A 725 -47.64 12.22 71.47
C GLN A 725 -46.71 13.43 71.18
N PRO A 726 -47.15 14.68 71.43
CA PRO A 726 -46.72 15.86 70.67
C PRO A 726 -45.90 16.88 71.48
N VAL A 727 -45.54 17.97 70.78
CA VAL A 727 -45.32 19.36 71.25
C VAL A 727 -43.86 19.88 71.26
N HIS A 728 -43.60 20.78 70.28
CA HIS A 728 -42.88 22.08 70.24
C HIS A 728 -41.78 22.45 71.27
N PRO A 729 -40.92 23.44 70.96
CA PRO A 729 -40.20 23.72 69.70
C PRO A 729 -38.68 23.92 69.92
N ILE A 730 -37.90 23.59 68.90
CA ILE A 730 -36.44 23.84 68.85
C ILE A 730 -36.19 25.28 68.36
N GLN A 731 -35.57 26.11 69.21
CA GLN A 731 -34.86 27.33 68.77
C GLN A 731 -33.42 26.99 68.35
N PRO A 732 -32.82 27.77 67.44
CA PRO A 732 -31.77 27.31 66.55
C PRO A 732 -30.38 27.39 67.17
N ILE A 733 -29.61 26.32 66.99
CA ILE A 733 -28.18 26.27 67.31
C ILE A 733 -27.42 27.20 66.35
N GLN A 734 -26.87 28.28 66.90
CA GLN A 734 -26.02 29.25 66.23
C GLN A 734 -24.78 28.58 65.60
N MET A 735 -24.49 28.92 64.34
CA MET A 735 -23.23 28.56 63.68
C MET A 735 -22.05 29.35 64.26
N PRO A 736 -20.85 28.75 64.39
CA PRO A 736 -19.69 29.45 64.92
C PRO A 736 -19.15 30.47 63.91
N ALA A 737 -18.94 31.70 64.41
CA ALA A 737 -18.35 32.81 63.67
C ALA A 737 -16.84 32.64 63.50
N PHE A 738 -16.34 32.95 62.30
CA PHE A 738 -14.92 33.03 61.99
C PHE A 738 -14.28 34.22 62.72
N THR A 739 -13.37 33.93 63.66
CA THR A 739 -12.49 34.93 64.26
C THR A 739 -11.20 35.03 63.44
N THR A 740 -11.11 36.07 62.62
CA THR A 740 -9.83 36.65 62.21
C THR A 740 -9.31 37.50 63.36
N VAL A 741 -8.38 36.97 64.15
CA VAL A 741 -7.52 37.79 65.02
C VAL A 741 -6.07 37.48 64.69
N GLN A 742 -5.38 38.58 64.41
CA GLN A 742 -4.03 38.74 63.91
C GLN A 742 -2.98 38.01 64.75
N ARG A 743 -2.06 37.35 64.05
CA ARG A 743 -0.65 37.30 64.48
C ARG A 743 -0.07 38.70 64.32
N LYS A 744 0.74 39.09 65.31
CA LYS A 744 1.77 40.14 65.20
C LYS A 744 2.51 40.08 63.87
#